data_AF-A0A974ACQ5-F1
#
_entry.id   AF-A0A974ACQ5-F1
#
_cell.length_a   1.000
_cell.length_b   1.000
_cell.length_c   1.000
_cell.angle_alpha   90.00
_cell.angle_beta   90.00
_cell.angle_gamma   90.00
#
_symmetry.space_group_name_H-M   'P 1'
#
loop_
_entity.id
_entity.type
_entity.pdbx_description
1 polymer ?
#
loop_
_entity_poly.entity_id
_entity_poly.type
_entity_poly.pdbx_seq_one_letter_code
_entity_poly.pdbx_strand_id
1 'polypeptide(L)'
;MTNTFTPKPNPSVEQDQFLTILSREEAIARFEAALFPRQLPSETRLLADALGRALAEDVVAPIDVPPFDRSNVDGFAVRSADLASASEATPVQLALNDEIISCGTAPTRPVLPGTATAIATGGPVPRGTDAIVMVEHTQPAGNGAIEVRRAASPGQFVSYAGSDIARGEALLRAGTMIRSREIGMLAACGIADVQVVRRPRVAILSTGDELVQPGETLRPAAIYDTNGAIVTAAIAENGGDAAFLGAIADNEAMLEAAMRKALADSDMLVLSGGTSKGAGDVSHRIITRLGKPGIIAHGVALKPGKPLCLAVCDGKPVIILPGFPTSAMFTFHDMIVPVLRRMAGLPPRSDARVAAKVPVRIASELGRTEFVMVSLVEGADGLIAYPSGKGSGAITSFAQADGFLKIEALADQLPAGSDAEVALFTPHVRVPDLVIVGSHCTGLDLVTAPLAQAGLVVRSIAVGSLGGLAAAKRGECDLAPIHLFDDKTETYNTPYLSDGLELVPGWRRMQGIVFRKDDTRFAGLSAEEAVRAALADPACIMVNRNQGAGTRILIDRLLAGSRPDGYWNQPRSHNAVAAAVAQHRADWGMTIAPVARASGLGFIPLAEEHYDFALVTARKQRPAVQAFLDALASDEGRAALTAAGFRPA
;
A
#
# COMPACT_ATOMS: atom_id res chain seq x y z
N MET A 1 -11.34 -58.96 -24.71
CA MET A 1 -10.27 -58.20 -25.38
C MET A 1 -9.98 -56.97 -24.53
N THR A 2 -8.97 -57.08 -23.67
CA THR A 2 -8.52 -56.02 -22.76
C THR A 2 -7.69 -55.02 -23.53
N ASN A 3 -8.23 -53.84 -23.77
CA ASN A 3 -7.52 -52.75 -24.43
C ASN A 3 -6.63 -52.05 -23.39
N THR A 4 -5.37 -52.47 -23.31
CA THR A 4 -4.35 -51.84 -22.48
C THR A 4 -3.98 -50.49 -23.07
N PHE A 5 -4.52 -49.42 -22.48
CA PHE A 5 -4.12 -48.04 -22.78
C PHE A 5 -2.66 -47.85 -22.32
N THR A 6 -1.72 -47.87 -23.25
CA THR A 6 -0.33 -47.49 -23.00
C THR A 6 -0.21 -46.00 -23.29
N PRO A 7 0.02 -45.13 -22.30
CA PRO A 7 0.19 -43.71 -22.58
C PRO A 7 1.50 -43.52 -23.35
N LYS A 8 1.42 -42.92 -24.55
CA LYS A 8 2.61 -42.39 -25.21
C LYS A 8 3.19 -41.28 -24.33
N PRO A 9 4.52 -41.23 -24.09
CA PRO A 9 5.12 -40.09 -23.41
C PRO A 9 4.87 -38.84 -24.25
N ASN A 10 4.16 -37.88 -23.67
CA ASN A 10 3.96 -36.58 -24.28
C ASN A 10 5.28 -35.78 -24.11
N PRO A 11 5.97 -35.36 -25.18
CA PRO A 11 7.25 -34.66 -25.07
C PRO A 11 7.17 -33.31 -24.34
N SER A 12 5.96 -32.82 -24.03
CA SER A 12 5.71 -31.54 -23.34
C SER A 12 5.82 -31.59 -21.81
N VAL A 13 6.32 -32.69 -21.22
CA VAL A 13 6.41 -32.89 -19.76
C VAL A 13 7.86 -33.07 -19.28
N GLU A 14 8.85 -32.58 -20.04
CA GLU A 14 10.19 -32.37 -19.49
C GLU A 14 10.20 -31.08 -18.68
N GLN A 15 10.49 -31.18 -17.38
CA GLN A 15 10.68 -30.03 -16.50
C GLN A 15 12.14 -29.59 -16.53
N ASP A 16 12.40 -28.43 -17.11
CA ASP A 16 13.71 -27.79 -16.95
C ASP A 16 13.90 -27.41 -15.46
N GLN A 17 15.01 -27.86 -14.89
CA GLN A 17 15.38 -27.48 -13.53
C GLN A 17 15.95 -26.06 -13.53
N PHE A 18 15.64 -25.28 -12.49
CA PHE A 18 16.29 -23.97 -12.30
C PHE A 18 17.81 -24.14 -12.33
N LEU A 19 18.49 -23.31 -13.13
CA LEU A 19 19.93 -23.23 -13.25
C LEU A 19 20.50 -22.72 -11.91
N THR A 20 20.74 -23.60 -10.93
CA THR A 20 21.26 -23.28 -9.58
C THR A 20 20.45 -22.24 -8.78
N ILE A 21 19.69 -22.70 -7.78
CA ILE A 21 18.97 -21.81 -6.86
C ILE A 21 19.96 -21.09 -5.94
N LEU A 22 19.95 -19.76 -5.93
CA LEU A 22 20.78 -18.92 -5.07
C LEU A 22 20.05 -18.50 -3.81
N SER A 23 20.77 -18.22 -2.72
CA SER A 23 20.19 -17.49 -1.58
C SER A 23 19.83 -16.05 -1.99
N ARG A 24 18.97 -15.40 -1.22
CA ARG A 24 18.61 -13.99 -1.43
C ARG A 24 19.85 -13.11 -1.44
N GLU A 25 20.69 -13.26 -0.43
CA GLU A 25 21.90 -12.46 -0.22
C GLU A 25 22.89 -12.64 -1.37
N GLU A 26 23.09 -13.88 -1.83
CA GLU A 26 23.97 -14.19 -2.95
C GLU A 26 23.43 -13.64 -4.28
N ALA A 27 22.12 -13.74 -4.51
CA ALA A 27 21.48 -13.20 -5.71
C ALA A 27 21.63 -11.66 -5.79
N ILE A 28 21.42 -10.94 -4.67
CA ILE A 28 21.63 -9.49 -4.60
C ILE A 28 23.09 -9.15 -4.85
N ALA A 29 24.03 -9.81 -4.15
CA ALA A 29 25.45 -9.51 -4.27
C ALA A 29 25.96 -9.72 -5.70
N ARG A 30 25.59 -10.83 -6.35
CA ARG A 30 25.98 -11.09 -7.75
C ARG A 30 25.34 -10.10 -8.71
N PHE A 31 24.06 -9.77 -8.52
CA PHE A 31 23.36 -8.83 -9.38
C PHE A 31 23.95 -7.42 -9.29
N GLU A 32 24.23 -6.93 -8.08
CA GLU A 32 24.90 -5.64 -7.88
C GLU A 32 26.32 -5.64 -8.45
N ALA A 33 27.08 -6.73 -8.28
CA ALA A 33 28.43 -6.83 -8.83
C ALA A 33 28.44 -6.82 -10.36
N ALA A 34 27.49 -7.50 -11.01
CA ALA A 34 27.39 -7.56 -12.46
C ALA A 34 26.86 -6.26 -13.08
N LEU A 35 25.89 -5.61 -12.40
CA LEU A 35 25.28 -4.37 -12.88
C LEU A 35 26.13 -3.13 -12.57
N PHE A 36 26.76 -3.11 -11.39
CA PHE A 36 27.42 -1.93 -10.82
C PHE A 36 26.55 -0.66 -10.90
N PRO A 37 25.36 -0.63 -10.25
CA PRO A 37 24.38 0.43 -10.45
C PRO A 37 24.93 1.81 -10.02
N ARG A 38 24.89 2.77 -10.94
CA ARG A 38 25.31 4.16 -10.75
C ARG A 38 24.16 5.12 -11.00
N GLN A 39 24.28 6.31 -10.45
CA GLN A 39 23.41 7.44 -10.80
C GLN A 39 23.47 7.68 -12.31
N LEU A 40 22.30 7.94 -12.90
CA LEU A 40 22.20 8.31 -14.29
C LEU A 40 22.74 9.73 -14.52
N PRO A 41 23.00 10.11 -15.79
CA PRO A 41 23.41 11.47 -16.13
C PRO A 41 22.42 12.52 -15.60
N SER A 42 22.94 13.71 -15.33
CA SER A 42 22.13 14.85 -14.91
C SER A 42 21.35 15.48 -16.06
N GLU A 43 20.27 16.18 -15.71
CA GLU A 43 19.47 17.01 -16.60
C GLU A 43 19.08 18.30 -15.88
N THR A 44 18.96 19.39 -16.64
CA THR A 44 18.41 20.65 -16.12
C THR A 44 16.89 20.56 -16.07
N ARG A 45 16.29 20.98 -14.96
CA ARG A 45 14.84 21.07 -14.80
C ARG A 45 14.45 22.39 -14.14
N LEU A 46 13.28 22.90 -14.56
CA LEU A 46 12.60 23.97 -13.84
C LEU A 46 12.34 23.52 -12.40
N LEU A 47 12.44 24.46 -11.45
CA LEU A 47 12.21 24.19 -10.03
C LEU A 47 10.82 23.57 -9.78
N ALA A 48 9.82 23.98 -10.55
CA ALA A 48 8.45 23.44 -10.50
C ALA A 48 8.37 21.94 -10.82
N ASP A 49 9.28 21.42 -11.65
CA ASP A 49 9.33 20.03 -12.09
C ASP A 49 10.37 19.19 -11.34
N ALA A 50 11.05 19.80 -10.35
CA ALA A 50 12.16 19.19 -9.62
C ALA A 50 11.72 18.36 -8.39
N LEU A 51 10.44 18.44 -7.99
CA LEU A 51 9.93 17.73 -6.82
C LEU A 51 10.17 16.21 -6.92
N GLY A 52 10.74 15.63 -5.86
CA GLY A 52 11.07 14.22 -5.77
C GLY A 52 12.29 13.78 -6.58
N ARG A 53 13.02 14.71 -7.21
CA ARG A 53 14.31 14.44 -7.87
C ARG A 53 15.47 14.54 -6.87
N ALA A 54 16.59 13.91 -7.19
CA ALA A 54 17.84 14.12 -6.48
C ALA A 54 18.68 15.20 -7.17
N LEU A 55 19.27 16.12 -6.40
CA LEU A 55 20.26 17.07 -6.94
C LEU A 55 21.48 16.33 -7.48
N ALA A 56 21.95 16.74 -8.66
CA ALA A 56 23.14 16.16 -9.29
C ALA A 56 24.45 16.81 -8.79
N GLU A 57 24.38 18.03 -8.27
CA GLU A 57 25.52 18.80 -7.80
C GLU A 57 25.15 19.61 -6.55
N ASP A 58 26.16 20.13 -5.86
CA ASP A 58 25.96 21.06 -4.75
C ASP A 58 25.40 22.37 -5.28
N VAL A 59 24.40 22.91 -4.60
CA VAL A 59 23.83 24.22 -4.91
C VAL A 59 24.39 25.23 -3.92
N VAL A 60 24.96 26.31 -4.43
CA VAL A 60 25.52 27.41 -3.63
C VAL A 60 24.60 28.62 -3.74
N ALA A 61 24.39 29.32 -2.63
CA ALA A 61 23.55 30.51 -2.59
C ALA A 61 24.15 31.63 -3.48
N PRO A 62 23.44 32.09 -4.54
CA PRO A 62 23.93 33.15 -5.42
C PRO A 62 23.79 34.54 -4.79
N ILE A 63 22.93 34.67 -3.77
CA ILE A 63 22.58 35.92 -3.08
C ILE A 63 22.51 35.68 -1.57
N ASP A 64 22.57 36.77 -0.82
CA ASP A 64 22.22 36.80 0.59
C ASP A 64 20.70 36.73 0.76
N VAL A 65 20.24 36.06 1.82
CA VAL A 65 18.84 36.06 2.26
C VAL A 65 18.79 36.51 3.73
N PRO A 66 18.12 37.63 4.04
CA PRO A 66 17.63 38.63 3.09
C PRO A 66 18.78 39.30 2.30
N PRO A 67 18.54 39.87 1.10
CA PRO A 67 19.59 40.48 0.26
C PRO A 67 20.01 41.89 0.69
N PHE A 68 19.35 42.44 1.71
CA PHE A 68 19.62 43.75 2.28
C PHE A 68 19.15 43.75 3.74
N ASP A 69 19.68 44.68 4.54
CA ASP A 69 19.23 44.91 5.91
C ASP A 69 17.76 45.35 5.87
N ARG A 70 16.90 44.70 6.64
CA ARG A 70 15.46 44.96 6.65
C ARG A 70 14.89 45.13 8.05
N SER A 71 13.81 45.89 8.15
CA SER A 71 13.05 46.02 9.40
C SER A 71 12.29 44.72 9.75
N ASN A 72 12.31 44.33 11.02
CA ASN A 72 11.51 43.22 11.54
C ASN A 72 10.11 43.64 12.01
N VAL A 73 9.85 44.95 12.07
CA VAL A 73 8.61 45.53 12.64
C VAL A 73 8.19 46.76 11.86
N ASP A 74 6.93 47.17 12.00
CA ASP A 74 6.47 48.47 11.51
C ASP A 74 6.93 49.55 12.49
N GLY A 75 7.45 50.67 11.99
CA GLY A 75 7.92 51.73 12.86
C GLY A 75 8.80 52.77 12.17
N PHE A 76 9.87 53.13 12.86
CA PHE A 76 10.74 54.23 12.46
C PHE A 76 12.21 53.81 12.49
N ALA A 77 12.87 53.98 11.36
CA ALA A 77 14.30 53.83 11.19
C ALA A 77 15.00 55.04 11.84
N VAL A 78 15.87 54.76 12.83
CA VAL A 78 16.49 55.78 13.68
C VAL A 78 18.00 55.53 13.83
N ARG A 79 18.68 56.50 14.44
CA ARG A 79 20.01 56.33 15.01
C ARG A 79 19.87 56.09 16.51
N SER A 80 20.30 54.94 17.01
CA SER A 80 20.20 54.56 18.42
C SER A 80 20.91 55.58 19.33
N ALA A 81 21.97 56.22 18.82
CA ALA A 81 22.69 57.29 19.52
C ALA A 81 21.80 58.50 19.85
N ASP A 82 20.84 58.84 18.99
CA ASP A 82 19.92 59.97 19.21
C ASP A 82 18.88 59.64 20.31
N LEU A 83 18.69 58.35 20.60
CA LEU A 83 17.74 57.85 21.60
C LEU A 83 18.40 57.42 22.92
N ALA A 84 19.71 57.61 23.09
CA ALA A 84 20.43 57.12 24.27
C ALA A 84 19.88 57.67 25.60
N SER A 85 19.34 58.89 25.61
CA SER A 85 18.72 59.53 26.79
C SER A 85 17.20 59.39 26.85
N ALA A 86 16.57 58.71 25.89
CA ALA A 86 15.12 58.60 25.81
C ALA A 86 14.57 57.76 26.97
N SER A 87 13.66 58.36 27.75
CA SER A 87 12.95 57.72 28.86
C SER A 87 11.53 58.25 29.00
N GLU A 88 10.69 57.61 29.81
CA GLU A 88 9.33 58.09 30.09
C GLU A 88 9.29 59.52 30.64
N ALA A 89 10.28 59.87 31.47
CA ALA A 89 10.40 61.20 32.07
C ALA A 89 11.08 62.21 31.13
N THR A 90 11.82 61.75 30.12
CA THR A 90 12.59 62.59 29.20
C THR A 90 12.49 62.01 27.79
N PRO A 91 11.34 62.23 27.10
CA PRO A 91 11.18 61.78 25.72
C PRO A 91 12.13 62.52 24.78
N VAL A 92 12.56 61.84 23.72
CA VAL A 92 13.30 62.45 22.60
C VAL A 92 12.35 62.68 21.44
N GLN A 93 12.40 63.86 20.84
CA GLN A 93 11.68 64.15 19.59
C GLN A 93 12.62 64.00 18.39
N LEU A 94 12.16 63.30 17.36
CA LEU A 94 12.87 63.11 16.09
C LEU A 94 12.01 63.68 14.95
N ALA A 95 12.63 64.48 14.07
CA ALA A 95 11.97 64.97 12.88
C ALA A 95 11.82 63.85 11.84
N LEU A 96 10.63 63.67 11.27
CA LEU A 96 10.42 62.70 10.21
C LEU A 96 10.98 63.24 8.90
N ASN A 97 11.76 62.41 8.23
CA ASN A 97 12.06 62.60 6.83
C ASN A 97 10.75 62.54 6.03
N ASP A 98 10.66 63.36 4.99
CA ASP A 98 9.60 63.27 3.98
C ASP A 98 9.88 62.09 3.01
N GLU A 99 9.88 60.89 3.58
CA GLU A 99 10.00 59.58 2.92
C GLU A 99 9.31 58.51 3.78
N ILE A 100 8.61 57.57 3.14
CA ILE A 100 8.01 56.40 3.78
C ILE A 100 8.49 55.16 3.03
N ILE A 101 9.20 54.28 3.73
CA ILE A 101 9.80 53.08 3.15
C ILE A 101 8.81 51.93 3.25
N SER A 102 8.34 51.47 2.10
CA SER A 102 7.50 50.27 1.94
C SER A 102 8.30 49.11 1.34
N CYS A 103 7.81 47.88 1.50
CA CYS A 103 8.40 46.71 0.83
C CYS A 103 8.47 46.91 -0.69
N GLY A 104 9.64 46.61 -1.28
CA GLY A 104 9.88 46.78 -2.70
C GLY A 104 10.34 48.18 -3.14
N THR A 105 10.40 49.15 -2.23
CA THR A 105 10.89 50.51 -2.51
C THR A 105 12.26 50.74 -1.87
N ALA A 106 13.25 51.13 -2.68
CA ALA A 106 14.58 51.45 -2.18
C ALA A 106 14.59 52.83 -1.50
N PRO A 107 15.25 52.99 -0.34
CA PRO A 107 15.37 54.26 0.34
C PRO A 107 16.22 55.25 -0.46
N THR A 108 15.79 56.51 -0.50
CA THR A 108 16.44 57.59 -1.23
C THR A 108 17.07 58.64 -0.31
N ARG A 109 16.65 58.71 0.96
CA ARG A 109 17.18 59.66 1.94
C ARG A 109 17.88 58.93 3.10
N PRO A 110 19.00 59.47 3.61
CA PRO A 110 19.62 58.94 4.81
C PRO A 110 18.87 59.38 6.08
N VAL A 111 19.02 58.62 7.15
CA VAL A 111 18.67 59.05 8.51
C VAL A 111 19.84 59.83 9.09
N LEU A 112 19.62 61.12 9.31
CA LEU A 112 20.58 62.07 9.88
C LEU A 112 20.36 62.23 11.40
N PRO A 113 21.33 62.81 12.14
CA PRO A 113 21.13 63.14 13.55
C PRO A 113 19.83 63.88 13.83
N GLY A 114 19.04 63.40 14.79
CA GLY A 114 17.77 64.00 15.20
C GLY A 114 16.62 63.76 14.22
N THR A 115 16.78 62.85 13.25
CA THR A 115 15.73 62.50 12.27
C THR A 115 15.34 61.03 12.35
N ALA A 116 14.18 60.69 11.77
CA ALA A 116 13.69 59.32 11.63
C ALA A 116 12.98 59.15 10.29
N THR A 117 12.95 57.93 9.75
CA THR A 117 12.19 57.61 8.52
C THR A 117 11.15 56.53 8.83
N ALA A 118 9.90 56.76 8.43
CA ALA A 118 8.86 55.74 8.60
C ALA A 118 9.18 54.53 7.71
N ILE A 119 9.09 53.32 8.28
CA ILE A 119 9.47 52.08 7.62
C ILE A 119 8.51 50.96 7.99
N ALA A 120 8.06 50.22 6.98
CA ALA A 120 7.25 49.02 7.18
C ALA A 120 8.13 47.80 7.48
N THR A 121 7.54 46.78 8.08
CA THR A 121 8.12 45.44 8.26
C THR A 121 8.56 44.89 6.91
N GLY A 122 9.82 44.46 6.80
CA GLY A 122 10.44 44.01 5.56
C GLY A 122 10.99 45.13 4.67
N GLY A 123 10.77 46.40 5.02
CA GLY A 123 11.34 47.56 4.33
C GLY A 123 12.88 47.58 4.40
N PRO A 124 13.59 47.97 3.33
CA PRO A 124 15.05 48.11 3.35
C PRO A 124 15.49 49.23 4.29
N VAL A 125 16.50 48.97 5.12
CA VAL A 125 17.03 49.94 6.08
C VAL A 125 17.75 51.09 5.34
N PRO A 126 17.37 52.36 5.58
CA PRO A 126 18.01 53.51 4.93
C PRO A 126 19.41 53.77 5.48
N ARG A 127 20.25 54.42 4.67
CA ARG A 127 21.62 54.79 5.07
C ARG A 127 21.62 55.62 6.35
N GLY A 128 22.46 55.26 7.30
CA GLY A 128 22.62 56.00 8.57
C GLY A 128 21.75 55.46 9.70
N THR A 129 20.83 54.54 9.44
CA THR A 129 20.08 53.81 10.48
C THR A 129 20.90 52.67 11.07
N ASP A 130 20.79 52.49 12.38
CA ASP A 130 21.35 51.34 13.12
C ASP A 130 20.32 50.65 14.03
N ALA A 131 19.08 51.17 14.14
CA ALA A 131 18.00 50.55 14.91
C ALA A 131 16.62 50.94 14.36
N ILE A 132 15.61 50.08 14.60
CA ILE A 132 14.21 50.39 14.35
C ILE A 132 13.46 50.51 15.68
N VAL A 133 12.59 51.51 15.81
CA VAL A 133 11.65 51.63 16.93
C VAL A 133 10.25 51.31 16.43
N MET A 134 9.57 50.37 17.10
CA MET A 134 8.20 49.99 16.80
C MET A 134 7.25 51.18 16.85
N VAL A 135 6.27 51.24 15.94
CA VAL A 135 5.28 52.34 15.90
C VAL A 135 4.54 52.49 17.24
N GLU A 136 4.25 51.37 17.92
CA GLU A 136 3.59 51.31 19.23
C GLU A 136 4.41 51.96 20.35
N HIS A 137 5.71 52.17 20.14
CA HIS A 137 6.62 52.83 21.09
C HIS A 137 6.87 54.31 20.75
N THR A 138 6.08 54.87 19.83
CA THR A 138 6.20 56.27 19.41
C THR A 138 4.87 57.00 19.53
N GLN A 139 4.91 58.33 19.65
CA GLN A 139 3.73 59.20 19.62
C GLN A 139 3.94 60.34 18.62
N PRO A 140 2.92 60.80 17.88
CA PRO A 140 3.05 61.98 17.04
C PRO A 140 3.34 63.23 17.88
N ALA A 141 4.35 64.02 17.51
CA ALA A 141 4.74 65.25 18.22
C ALA A 141 4.32 66.56 17.48
N GLY A 142 3.54 66.43 16.38
CA GLY A 142 3.20 67.55 15.50
C GLY A 142 4.33 67.96 14.55
N ASN A 143 4.05 68.82 13.57
CA ASN A 143 5.03 69.35 12.60
C ASN A 143 5.92 68.30 11.90
N GLY A 144 5.38 67.09 11.65
CA GLY A 144 6.14 66.01 11.04
C GLY A 144 7.22 65.43 11.95
N ALA A 145 7.02 65.38 13.26
CA ALA A 145 7.94 64.75 14.21
C ALA A 145 7.27 63.63 15.02
N ILE A 146 8.09 62.74 15.56
CA ILE A 146 7.69 61.68 16.50
C ILE A 146 8.37 61.89 17.85
N GLU A 147 7.70 61.46 18.91
CA GLU A 147 8.21 61.37 20.25
C GLU A 147 8.51 59.90 20.59
N VAL A 148 9.71 59.65 21.12
CA VAL A 148 10.17 58.32 21.54
C VAL A 148 10.56 58.36 23.02
N ARG A 149 9.97 57.47 23.81
CA ARG A 149 10.10 57.41 25.28
C ARG A 149 11.01 56.29 25.78
N ARG A 150 11.65 55.56 24.86
CA ARG A 150 12.52 54.42 25.17
C ARG A 150 13.78 54.49 24.33
N ALA A 151 14.92 54.22 24.96
CA ALA A 151 16.17 54.03 24.24
C ALA A 151 16.07 52.83 23.28
N ALA A 152 16.77 52.93 22.15
CA ALA A 152 16.97 51.83 21.21
C ALA A 152 18.42 51.35 21.29
N SER A 153 18.64 50.05 21.13
CA SER A 153 19.99 49.48 21.04
C SER A 153 20.43 49.33 19.57
N PRO A 154 21.73 49.45 19.24
CA PRO A 154 22.23 49.11 17.91
C PRO A 154 21.80 47.70 17.48
N GLY A 155 21.34 47.56 16.24
CA GLY A 155 20.82 46.33 15.63
C GLY A 155 19.40 45.95 16.05
N GLN A 156 18.76 46.72 16.94
CA GLN A 156 17.42 46.41 17.42
C GLN A 156 16.41 46.37 16.26
N PHE A 157 15.70 45.24 16.17
CA PHE A 157 14.69 44.95 15.14
C PHE A 157 15.18 45.07 13.69
N VAL A 158 16.48 44.89 13.45
CA VAL A 158 17.06 44.77 12.12
C VAL A 158 17.44 43.31 11.86
N SER A 159 17.00 42.76 10.72
CA SER A 159 17.61 41.54 10.16
C SER A 159 18.63 41.96 9.12
N TYR A 160 19.90 41.63 9.34
CA TYR A 160 20.99 41.98 8.44
C TYR A 160 20.98 41.12 7.17
N ALA A 161 21.55 41.66 6.09
CA ALA A 161 21.76 40.90 4.87
C ALA A 161 22.51 39.59 5.16
N GLY A 162 21.98 38.48 4.63
CA GLY A 162 22.61 37.16 4.74
C GLY A 162 22.51 36.51 6.12
N SER A 163 21.68 37.03 7.03
CA SER A 163 21.51 36.47 8.37
C SER A 163 20.83 35.10 8.40
N ASP A 164 20.12 34.70 7.33
CA ASP A 164 19.52 33.38 7.15
C ASP A 164 20.37 32.51 6.23
N ILE A 165 20.65 33.01 5.01
CA ILE A 165 21.52 32.33 4.03
C ILE A 165 22.55 33.34 3.53
N ALA A 166 23.84 33.04 3.69
CA ALA A 166 24.91 33.89 3.18
C ALA A 166 25.25 33.55 1.73
N ARG A 167 25.52 34.57 0.90
CA ARG A 167 26.02 34.36 -0.45
C ARG A 167 27.30 33.53 -0.44
N GLY A 168 27.35 32.49 -1.26
CA GLY A 168 28.48 31.56 -1.33
C GLY A 168 28.39 30.39 -0.33
N GLU A 169 27.41 30.38 0.55
CA GLU A 169 27.12 29.24 1.41
C GLU A 169 26.56 28.05 0.61
N ALA A 170 26.91 26.83 1.02
CA ALA A 170 26.35 25.62 0.43
C ALA A 170 24.90 25.45 0.89
N LEU A 171 23.95 25.72 -0.01
CA LEU A 171 22.52 25.65 0.23
C LEU A 171 22.05 24.20 0.37
N LEU A 172 22.42 23.37 -0.61
CA LEU A 172 22.06 21.95 -0.68
C LEU A 172 23.23 21.16 -1.24
N ARG A 173 23.36 19.90 -0.82
CA ARG A 173 24.39 18.99 -1.31
C ARG A 173 23.86 18.07 -2.40
N ALA A 174 24.73 17.65 -3.31
CA ALA A 174 24.45 16.61 -4.30
C ALA A 174 23.88 15.35 -3.63
N GLY A 175 22.91 14.71 -4.29
CA GLY A 175 22.16 13.57 -3.75
C GLY A 175 21.01 13.95 -2.81
N THR A 176 20.84 15.23 -2.46
CA THR A 176 19.68 15.67 -1.68
C THR A 176 18.41 15.51 -2.51
N MET A 177 17.42 14.83 -1.95
CA MET A 177 16.09 14.71 -2.55
C MET A 177 15.31 16.00 -2.34
N ILE A 178 14.88 16.61 -3.44
CA ILE A 178 14.13 17.86 -3.45
C ILE A 178 12.70 17.59 -2.97
N ARG A 179 12.33 18.16 -1.81
CA ARG A 179 10.94 18.20 -1.29
C ARG A 179 10.48 19.66 -1.21
N SER A 180 9.32 19.90 -0.61
CA SER A 180 8.76 21.25 -0.47
C SER A 180 9.71 22.23 0.26
N ARG A 181 10.48 21.74 1.24
CA ARG A 181 11.44 22.55 1.99
C ARG A 181 12.61 23.00 1.12
N GLU A 182 13.19 22.06 0.38
CA GLU A 182 14.29 22.35 -0.55
C GLU A 182 13.84 23.28 -1.68
N ILE A 183 12.62 23.09 -2.21
CA ILE A 183 12.02 24.02 -3.18
C ILE A 183 11.92 25.44 -2.63
N GLY A 184 11.39 25.60 -1.41
CA GLY A 184 11.27 26.91 -0.76
C GLY A 184 12.62 27.60 -0.60
N MET A 185 13.66 26.84 -0.23
CA MET A 185 15.00 27.37 -0.04
C MET A 185 15.66 27.77 -1.38
N LEU A 186 15.54 26.95 -2.43
CA LEU A 186 16.00 27.28 -3.78
C LEU A 186 15.29 28.53 -4.33
N ALA A 187 13.96 28.61 -4.13
CA ALA A 187 13.14 29.74 -4.56
C ALA A 187 13.51 31.04 -3.82
N ALA A 188 13.79 30.98 -2.51
CA ALA A 188 14.21 32.13 -1.72
C ALA A 188 15.53 32.75 -2.24
N CYS A 189 16.39 31.91 -2.85
CA CYS A 189 17.62 32.32 -3.52
C CYS A 189 17.43 32.73 -4.99
N GLY A 190 16.20 32.72 -5.52
CA GLY A 190 15.90 33.08 -6.91
C GLY A 190 16.31 32.02 -7.95
N ILE A 191 16.53 30.77 -7.53
CA ILE A 191 16.97 29.69 -8.41
C ILE A 191 15.75 29.11 -9.15
N ALA A 192 15.68 29.35 -10.46
CA ALA A 192 14.58 28.87 -11.31
C ALA A 192 14.82 27.49 -11.94
N ASP A 193 16.09 27.14 -12.13
CA ASP A 193 16.53 25.89 -12.77
C ASP A 193 17.55 25.18 -11.89
N VAL A 194 17.45 23.85 -11.84
CA VAL A 194 18.34 23.00 -11.04
C VAL A 194 18.85 21.81 -11.83
N GLN A 195 20.10 21.46 -11.58
CA GLN A 195 20.72 20.23 -12.09
C GLN A 195 20.29 19.05 -11.20
N VAL A 196 19.53 18.13 -11.79
CA VAL A 196 19.02 16.94 -11.10
C VAL A 196 19.43 15.67 -11.82
N VAL A 197 19.48 14.55 -11.11
CA VAL A 197 19.65 13.24 -11.74
C VAL A 197 18.38 12.92 -12.55
N ARG A 198 18.55 12.51 -13.82
CA ARG A 198 17.40 12.12 -14.64
C ARG A 198 16.73 10.86 -14.09
N ARG A 199 15.41 10.75 -14.25
CA ARG A 199 14.68 9.52 -13.88
C ARG A 199 15.15 8.35 -14.78
N PRO A 200 15.36 7.15 -14.22
CA PRO A 200 15.53 5.94 -15.00
C PRO A 200 14.27 5.64 -15.80
N ARG A 201 14.41 5.45 -17.11
CA ARG A 201 13.31 4.97 -17.95
C ARG A 201 13.20 3.46 -17.80
N VAL A 202 12.03 2.98 -17.39
CA VAL A 202 11.80 1.56 -17.15
C VAL A 202 10.69 1.07 -18.07
N ALA A 203 11.05 0.20 -19.00
CA ALA A 203 10.06 -0.47 -19.85
C ALA A 203 9.47 -1.67 -19.12
N ILE A 204 8.16 -1.86 -19.27
CA ILE A 204 7.41 -2.91 -18.58
C ILE A 204 6.63 -3.70 -19.62
N LEU A 205 6.78 -5.01 -19.59
CA LEU A 205 6.04 -5.96 -20.42
C LEU A 205 5.38 -6.99 -19.52
N SER A 206 4.15 -7.35 -19.81
CA SER A 206 3.53 -8.54 -19.22
C SER A 206 3.55 -9.68 -20.24
N THR A 207 3.58 -10.92 -19.78
CA THR A 207 3.52 -12.11 -20.65
C THR A 207 2.59 -13.15 -20.05
N GLY A 208 1.78 -13.76 -20.91
CA GLY A 208 0.81 -14.77 -20.54
C GLY A 208 -0.42 -14.73 -21.43
N ASP A 209 -0.75 -15.86 -22.04
CA ASP A 209 -1.93 -16.02 -22.88
C ASP A 209 -3.24 -15.91 -22.11
N GLU A 210 -3.22 -15.91 -20.78
CA GLU A 210 -4.39 -15.69 -19.92
C GLU A 210 -4.70 -14.21 -19.67
N LEU A 211 -3.77 -13.30 -19.98
CA LEU A 211 -3.87 -11.90 -19.57
C LEU A 211 -4.80 -11.10 -20.49
N VAL A 212 -5.64 -10.27 -19.87
CA VAL A 212 -6.54 -9.29 -20.50
C VAL A 212 -6.32 -7.93 -19.83
N GLN A 213 -6.43 -6.83 -20.57
CA GLN A 213 -6.18 -5.51 -19.98
C GLN A 213 -7.41 -4.99 -19.20
N PRO A 214 -7.22 -4.26 -18.09
CA PRO A 214 -8.33 -3.62 -17.39
C PRO A 214 -9.17 -2.74 -18.34
N GLY A 215 -10.50 -2.90 -18.29
CA GLY A 215 -11.45 -2.21 -19.17
C GLY A 215 -11.93 -3.06 -20.35
N GLU A 216 -11.22 -4.14 -20.69
CA GLU A 216 -11.66 -5.12 -21.68
C GLU A 216 -12.59 -6.18 -21.04
N THR A 217 -13.34 -6.92 -21.87
CA THR A 217 -14.21 -7.98 -21.36
C THR A 217 -13.40 -9.22 -20.99
N LEU A 218 -13.59 -9.72 -19.76
CA LEU A 218 -12.93 -10.94 -19.31
C LEU A 218 -13.49 -12.18 -20.00
N ARG A 219 -12.70 -12.76 -20.91
CA ARG A 219 -13.05 -14.02 -21.57
C ARG A 219 -12.88 -15.23 -20.64
N PRO A 220 -13.49 -16.38 -20.95
CA PRO A 220 -13.30 -17.60 -20.17
C PRO A 220 -11.82 -17.96 -19.99
N ALA A 221 -11.46 -18.38 -18.78
CA ALA A 221 -10.10 -18.73 -18.35
C ALA A 221 -9.05 -17.60 -18.42
N ALA A 222 -9.46 -16.35 -18.70
CA ALA A 222 -8.58 -15.19 -18.60
C ALA A 222 -8.62 -14.54 -17.21
N ILE A 223 -7.58 -13.77 -16.92
CA ILE A 223 -7.47 -12.90 -15.75
C ILE A 223 -7.00 -11.51 -16.21
N TYR A 224 -7.29 -10.48 -15.41
CA TYR A 224 -6.76 -9.15 -15.69
C TYR A 224 -5.28 -9.05 -15.35
N ASP A 225 -4.52 -8.34 -16.19
CA ASP A 225 -3.14 -7.97 -15.89
C ASP A 225 -3.10 -6.99 -14.72
N THR A 226 -2.80 -7.53 -13.55
CA THR A 226 -2.65 -6.75 -12.32
C THR A 226 -1.21 -6.30 -12.11
N ASN A 227 -0.24 -7.13 -12.48
CA ASN A 227 1.15 -6.85 -12.15
C ASN A 227 1.71 -5.70 -12.99
N GLY A 228 1.36 -5.62 -14.28
CA GLY A 228 1.74 -4.48 -15.13
C GLY A 228 1.34 -3.15 -14.49
N ALA A 229 0.10 -3.08 -13.98
CA ALA A 229 -0.40 -1.90 -13.29
C ALA A 229 0.36 -1.58 -11.98
N ILE A 230 0.54 -2.56 -11.08
CA ILE A 230 1.18 -2.30 -9.78
C ILE A 230 2.68 -2.00 -9.96
N VAL A 231 3.39 -2.70 -10.85
CA VAL A 231 4.81 -2.43 -11.13
C VAL A 231 5.01 -1.04 -11.72
N THR A 232 4.13 -0.61 -12.63
CA THR A 232 4.14 0.75 -13.19
C THR A 232 4.06 1.81 -12.08
N ALA A 233 3.11 1.65 -11.16
CA ALA A 233 2.96 2.56 -10.02
C ALA A 233 4.19 2.53 -9.10
N ALA A 234 4.67 1.34 -8.74
CA ALA A 234 5.82 1.16 -7.85
C ALA A 234 7.12 1.75 -8.41
N ILE A 235 7.32 1.73 -9.74
CA ILE A 235 8.45 2.40 -10.40
C ILE A 235 8.35 3.91 -10.24
N ALA A 236 7.17 4.49 -10.50
CA ALA A 236 6.96 5.94 -10.37
C ALA A 236 7.18 6.43 -8.93
N GLU A 237 6.67 5.70 -7.93
CA GLU A 237 6.88 5.98 -6.50
C GLU A 237 8.35 5.96 -6.08
N ASN A 238 9.19 5.21 -6.80
CA ASN A 238 10.61 5.04 -6.50
C ASN A 238 11.53 5.83 -7.41
N GLY A 239 10.99 6.83 -8.11
CA GLY A 239 11.77 7.78 -8.90
C GLY A 239 12.15 7.27 -10.29
N GLY A 240 11.42 6.29 -10.83
CA GLY A 240 11.51 5.91 -12.23
C GLY A 240 10.47 6.59 -13.11
N ASP A 241 10.68 6.49 -14.42
CA ASP A 241 9.74 6.86 -15.48
C ASP A 241 9.27 5.57 -16.17
N ALA A 242 8.03 5.18 -15.90
CA ALA A 242 7.50 3.87 -16.27
C ALA A 242 6.82 3.90 -17.65
N ALA A 243 7.24 3.02 -18.54
CA ALA A 243 6.64 2.81 -19.86
C ALA A 243 6.05 1.40 -19.95
N PHE A 244 4.74 1.28 -19.70
CA PHE A 244 4.03 0.01 -19.87
C PHE A 244 3.71 -0.22 -21.35
N LEU A 245 4.27 -1.30 -21.90
CA LEU A 245 4.19 -1.65 -23.31
C LEU A 245 3.09 -2.69 -23.61
N GLY A 246 2.33 -3.11 -22.58
CA GLY A 246 1.22 -4.05 -22.68
C GLY A 246 1.60 -5.50 -22.38
N ALA A 247 0.60 -6.38 -22.50
CA ALA A 247 0.79 -7.83 -22.42
C ALA A 247 1.08 -8.40 -23.82
N ILE A 248 2.15 -9.18 -23.91
CA ILE A 248 2.55 -9.91 -25.12
C ILE A 248 2.14 -11.37 -24.93
N ALA A 249 1.55 -11.97 -25.97
CA ALA A 249 1.23 -13.40 -25.99
C ALA A 249 2.53 -14.24 -25.85
N ASP A 250 2.41 -15.50 -25.42
CA ASP A 250 3.55 -16.40 -25.21
C ASP A 250 4.14 -16.90 -26.55
N ASN A 251 4.64 -15.97 -27.36
CA ASN A 251 5.28 -16.18 -28.64
C ASN A 251 6.72 -15.66 -28.60
N GLU A 252 7.69 -16.57 -28.77
CA GLU A 252 9.13 -16.28 -28.63
C GLU A 252 9.61 -15.16 -29.53
N ALA A 253 9.21 -15.14 -30.80
CA ALA A 253 9.66 -14.12 -31.75
C ALA A 253 9.07 -12.74 -31.43
N MET A 254 7.79 -12.68 -31.04
CA MET A 254 7.13 -11.43 -30.66
C MET A 254 7.71 -10.88 -29.36
N LEU A 255 7.89 -11.73 -28.36
CA LEU A 255 8.46 -11.34 -27.07
C LEU A 255 9.91 -10.86 -27.23
N GLU A 256 10.74 -11.57 -28.00
CA GLU A 256 12.13 -11.14 -28.27
C GLU A 256 12.17 -9.77 -28.98
N ALA A 257 11.35 -9.57 -30.00
CA ALA A 257 11.27 -8.29 -30.70
C ALA A 257 10.84 -7.14 -29.76
N ALA A 258 9.85 -7.39 -28.90
CA ALA A 258 9.38 -6.43 -27.90
C ALA A 258 10.46 -6.11 -26.86
N MET A 259 11.16 -7.12 -26.33
CA MET A 259 12.24 -6.94 -25.35
C MET A 259 13.42 -6.16 -25.95
N ARG A 260 13.82 -6.45 -27.19
CA ARG A 260 14.89 -5.71 -27.88
C ARG A 260 14.54 -4.25 -28.09
N LYS A 261 13.31 -3.97 -28.55
CA LYS A 261 12.82 -2.61 -28.72
C LYS A 261 12.77 -1.87 -27.38
N ALA A 262 12.22 -2.50 -26.34
CA ALA A 262 12.15 -1.94 -25.00
C ALA A 262 13.53 -1.56 -24.46
N LEU A 263 14.51 -2.47 -24.56
CA LEU A 263 15.87 -2.23 -24.09
C LEU A 263 16.63 -1.17 -24.89
N ALA A 264 16.27 -0.90 -26.14
CA ALA A 264 16.90 0.17 -26.91
C ALA A 264 16.56 1.55 -26.30
N ASP A 265 15.31 1.74 -25.87
CA ASP A 265 14.76 3.04 -25.45
C ASP A 265 14.72 3.25 -23.93
N SER A 266 15.00 2.21 -23.13
CA SER A 266 14.95 2.24 -21.67
C SER A 266 16.29 2.00 -20.99
N ASP A 267 16.38 2.35 -19.71
CA ASP A 267 17.53 2.04 -18.84
C ASP A 267 17.37 0.69 -18.14
N MET A 268 16.13 0.21 -18.00
CA MET A 268 15.77 -1.03 -17.34
C MET A 268 14.58 -1.67 -18.07
N LEU A 269 14.54 -3.00 -18.08
CA LEU A 269 13.39 -3.76 -18.58
C LEU A 269 12.86 -4.67 -17.46
N VAL A 270 11.56 -4.59 -17.20
CA VAL A 270 10.87 -5.45 -16.23
C VAL A 270 9.79 -6.24 -16.96
N LEU A 271 9.87 -7.56 -16.87
CA LEU A 271 8.83 -8.47 -17.32
C LEU A 271 8.01 -8.89 -16.11
N SER A 272 6.70 -8.92 -16.27
CA SER A 272 5.80 -9.51 -15.30
C SER A 272 5.16 -10.79 -15.84
N GLY A 273 5.46 -11.91 -15.20
CA GLY A 273 5.06 -13.24 -15.68
C GLY A 273 6.16 -13.93 -16.49
N GLY A 274 5.88 -15.16 -16.95
CA GLY A 274 6.79 -15.89 -17.84
C GLY A 274 8.04 -16.50 -17.19
N THR A 275 8.00 -16.82 -15.89
CA THR A 275 9.11 -17.42 -15.10
C THR A 275 8.85 -18.86 -14.64
N SER A 276 7.88 -19.55 -15.24
CA SER A 276 7.47 -20.90 -14.80
C SER A 276 8.44 -21.99 -15.25
N LYS A 277 8.47 -23.15 -14.59
CA LYS A 277 9.28 -24.32 -15.01
C LYS A 277 8.70 -25.13 -16.18
N GLY A 278 7.75 -24.57 -16.91
CA GLY A 278 7.03 -25.28 -17.98
C GLY A 278 7.72 -25.10 -19.32
N ALA A 279 7.32 -25.90 -20.32
CA ALA A 279 7.78 -25.79 -21.70
C ALA A 279 7.61 -24.37 -22.33
N GLY A 280 6.78 -23.51 -21.71
CA GLY A 280 6.56 -22.11 -22.08
C GLY A 280 7.51 -21.08 -21.45
N ASP A 281 8.58 -21.47 -20.75
CA ASP A 281 9.58 -20.52 -20.23
C ASP A 281 10.51 -20.02 -21.35
N VAL A 282 9.97 -19.13 -22.16
CA VAL A 282 10.65 -18.57 -23.32
C VAL A 282 11.60 -17.43 -22.92
N SER A 283 11.26 -16.71 -21.84
CA SER A 283 11.90 -15.47 -21.44
C SER A 283 13.38 -15.64 -21.08
N HIS A 284 13.75 -16.69 -20.33
CA HIS A 284 15.15 -16.91 -19.96
C HIS A 284 16.03 -17.23 -21.19
N ARG A 285 15.50 -17.97 -22.19
CA ARG A 285 16.22 -18.27 -23.43
C ARG A 285 16.46 -17.01 -24.27
N ILE A 286 15.46 -16.12 -24.31
CA ILE A 286 15.59 -14.83 -24.98
C ILE A 286 16.69 -13.99 -24.32
N ILE A 287 16.75 -13.92 -22.99
CA ILE A 287 17.75 -13.11 -22.27
C ILE A 287 19.18 -13.45 -22.69
N THR A 288 19.51 -14.73 -22.87
CA THR A 288 20.86 -15.15 -23.32
C THR A 288 21.25 -14.56 -24.69
N ARG A 289 20.26 -14.18 -25.51
CA ARG A 289 20.45 -13.56 -26.83
C ARG A 289 20.34 -12.03 -26.81
N LEU A 290 19.91 -11.42 -25.70
CA LEU A 290 19.69 -9.97 -25.60
C LEU A 290 20.97 -9.18 -25.36
N GLY A 291 21.91 -9.73 -24.57
CA GLY A 291 23.18 -9.06 -24.27
C GLY A 291 24.01 -9.84 -23.24
N LYS A 292 25.23 -9.37 -22.97
CA LYS A 292 26.13 -9.97 -21.97
C LYS A 292 26.11 -9.16 -20.66
N PRO A 293 26.38 -9.77 -19.48
CA PRO A 293 26.63 -11.20 -19.23
C PRO A 293 25.40 -12.11 -19.30
N GLY A 294 24.19 -11.54 -19.38
CA GLY A 294 22.94 -12.30 -19.41
C GLY A 294 22.41 -12.61 -18.02
N ILE A 295 21.93 -13.83 -17.80
CA ILE A 295 21.30 -14.27 -16.54
C ILE A 295 22.34 -14.33 -15.42
N ILE A 296 22.04 -13.68 -14.30
CA ILE A 296 22.85 -13.69 -13.07
C ILE A 296 22.25 -14.61 -12.02
N ALA A 297 20.93 -14.58 -11.87
CA ALA A 297 20.19 -15.47 -11.00
C ALA A 297 18.90 -15.90 -11.71
N HIS A 298 18.58 -17.19 -11.64
CA HIS A 298 17.31 -17.72 -12.12
C HIS A 298 16.81 -18.76 -11.12
N GLY A 299 15.94 -18.30 -10.21
CA GLY A 299 15.58 -19.07 -9.03
C GLY A 299 16.30 -18.55 -7.78
N VAL A 300 15.55 -17.92 -6.88
CA VAL A 300 16.07 -17.47 -5.57
C VAL A 300 15.38 -18.27 -4.46
N ALA A 301 16.09 -18.59 -3.39
CA ALA A 301 15.57 -19.32 -2.22
C ALA A 301 14.64 -18.42 -1.36
N LEU A 302 13.56 -17.94 -1.98
CA LEU A 302 12.57 -17.03 -1.41
C LEU A 302 11.17 -17.63 -1.44
N LYS A 303 10.37 -17.28 -0.44
CA LYS A 303 8.93 -17.56 -0.38
C LYS A 303 8.20 -16.31 0.12
N PRO A 304 7.29 -15.70 -0.64
CA PRO A 304 7.07 -15.90 -2.07
C PRO A 304 8.27 -15.43 -2.92
N GLY A 305 8.27 -15.77 -4.21
CA GLY A 305 9.21 -15.16 -5.17
C GLY A 305 10.31 -16.06 -5.74
N LYS A 306 10.27 -17.37 -5.46
CA LYS A 306 11.24 -18.33 -6.00
C LYS A 306 11.62 -18.14 -7.48
N PRO A 307 10.68 -18.01 -8.44
CA PRO A 307 11.02 -18.03 -9.87
C PRO A 307 11.60 -16.70 -10.38
N LEU A 308 12.00 -15.76 -9.52
CA LEU A 308 12.64 -14.51 -9.94
C LEU A 308 13.86 -14.78 -10.84
N CYS A 309 13.93 -14.04 -11.96
CA CYS A 309 15.12 -13.97 -12.80
C CYS A 309 15.72 -12.57 -12.76
N LEU A 310 17.01 -12.49 -12.44
CA LEU A 310 17.81 -11.28 -12.48
C LEU A 310 18.87 -11.44 -13.56
N ALA A 311 18.91 -10.49 -14.49
CA ALA A 311 19.83 -10.49 -15.60
C ALA A 311 20.40 -9.09 -15.87
N VAL A 312 21.57 -9.04 -16.49
CA VAL A 312 22.19 -7.82 -16.97
C VAL A 312 22.50 -8.01 -18.45
N CYS A 313 21.94 -7.16 -19.29
CA CYS A 313 22.16 -7.17 -20.74
C CYS A 313 22.85 -5.86 -21.14
N ASP A 314 24.13 -5.94 -21.50
CA ASP A 314 24.97 -4.82 -21.94
C ASP A 314 24.93 -3.63 -20.97
N GLY A 315 25.01 -3.94 -19.67
CA GLY A 315 24.99 -2.95 -18.58
C GLY A 315 23.60 -2.49 -18.15
N LYS A 316 22.51 -2.97 -18.79
CA LYS A 316 21.13 -2.65 -18.39
C LYS A 316 20.50 -3.81 -17.60
N PRO A 317 19.84 -3.54 -16.47
CA PRO A 317 19.13 -4.56 -15.72
C PRO A 317 17.88 -5.05 -16.46
N VAL A 318 17.74 -6.37 -16.55
CA VAL A 318 16.56 -7.07 -17.06
C VAL A 318 16.02 -7.97 -15.95
N ILE A 319 14.78 -7.76 -15.56
CA ILE A 319 14.14 -8.47 -14.45
C ILE A 319 12.96 -9.24 -15.01
N ILE A 320 12.83 -10.51 -14.65
CA ILE A 320 11.58 -11.25 -14.85
C ILE A 320 10.98 -11.57 -13.49
N LEU A 321 9.88 -10.90 -13.18
CA LEU A 321 9.17 -11.06 -11.91
C LEU A 321 8.30 -12.33 -11.92
N PRO A 322 8.08 -12.95 -10.76
CA PRO A 322 7.08 -14.00 -10.58
C PRO A 322 5.69 -13.57 -11.09
N GLY A 323 4.90 -14.49 -11.66
CA GLY A 323 3.56 -14.18 -12.17
C GLY A 323 2.51 -13.85 -11.08
N PHE A 324 2.72 -14.28 -9.84
CA PHE A 324 1.77 -13.97 -8.76
C PHE A 324 2.00 -12.59 -8.14
N PRO A 325 0.95 -11.76 -7.94
CA PRO A 325 1.09 -10.35 -7.54
C PRO A 325 1.90 -10.11 -6.28
N THR A 326 1.63 -10.82 -5.19
CA THR A 326 2.36 -10.65 -3.92
C THR A 326 3.84 -11.05 -4.07
N SER A 327 4.11 -12.04 -4.92
CA SER A 327 5.48 -12.49 -5.22
C SER A 327 6.24 -11.47 -6.05
N ALA A 328 5.61 -10.95 -7.11
CA ALA A 328 6.16 -9.91 -7.98
C ALA A 328 6.50 -8.66 -7.17
N MET A 329 5.55 -8.21 -6.34
CA MET A 329 5.70 -6.96 -5.59
C MET A 329 6.74 -7.07 -4.49
N PHE A 330 6.74 -8.18 -3.75
CA PHE A 330 7.78 -8.43 -2.75
C PHE A 330 9.18 -8.42 -3.39
N THR A 331 9.40 -9.21 -4.44
CA THR A 331 10.70 -9.30 -5.11
C THR A 331 11.11 -7.98 -5.77
N PHE A 332 10.16 -7.22 -6.31
CA PHE A 332 10.40 -5.88 -6.85
C PHE A 332 10.90 -4.92 -5.76
N HIS A 333 10.21 -4.82 -4.62
CA HIS A 333 10.62 -3.94 -3.52
C HIS A 333 11.93 -4.36 -2.86
N ASP A 334 12.15 -5.66 -2.69
CA ASP A 334 13.32 -6.18 -2.00
C ASP A 334 14.60 -6.07 -2.85
N MET A 335 14.52 -6.32 -4.16
CA MET A 335 15.71 -6.48 -5.01
C MET A 335 15.84 -5.42 -6.12
N ILE A 336 14.74 -4.82 -6.57
CA ILE A 336 14.75 -3.90 -7.73
C ILE A 336 14.67 -2.43 -7.31
N VAL A 337 13.85 -2.11 -6.31
CA VAL A 337 13.76 -0.74 -5.77
C VAL A 337 15.11 -0.18 -5.29
N PRO A 338 15.99 -0.92 -4.59
CA PRO A 338 17.32 -0.41 -4.23
C PRO A 338 18.16 0.02 -5.43
N VAL A 339 18.12 -0.77 -6.51
CA VAL A 339 18.82 -0.49 -7.77
C VAL A 339 18.21 0.73 -8.47
N LEU A 340 16.88 0.76 -8.62
CA LEU A 340 16.16 1.86 -9.26
C LEU A 340 16.42 3.20 -8.56
N ARG A 341 16.34 3.24 -7.23
CA ARG A 341 16.59 4.45 -6.44
C ARG A 341 18.03 4.92 -6.58
N ARG A 342 19.00 4.00 -6.58
CA ARG A 342 20.42 4.32 -6.80
C ARG A 342 20.65 4.92 -8.20
N MET A 343 20.01 4.36 -9.23
CA MET A 343 20.04 4.91 -10.59
C MET A 343 19.40 6.31 -10.67
N ALA A 344 18.34 6.54 -9.91
CA ALA A 344 17.66 7.84 -9.80
C ALA A 344 18.39 8.86 -8.90
N GLY A 345 19.53 8.49 -8.29
CA GLY A 345 20.25 9.34 -7.33
C GLY A 345 19.54 9.52 -5.99
N LEU A 346 18.46 8.78 -5.74
CA LEU A 346 17.69 8.87 -4.52
C LEU A 346 18.35 8.09 -3.38
N PRO A 347 18.22 8.55 -2.12
CA PRO A 347 18.65 7.77 -0.97
C PRO A 347 17.91 6.43 -0.91
N PRO A 348 18.48 5.41 -0.25
CA PRO A 348 17.77 4.16 0.05
C PRO A 348 16.39 4.42 0.65
N ARG A 349 15.43 3.52 0.40
CA ARG A 349 14.10 3.62 1.01
C ARG A 349 14.26 3.54 2.54
N SER A 350 13.67 4.47 3.28
CA SER A 350 13.63 4.38 4.74
C SER A 350 12.48 3.46 5.11
N ASP A 351 12.76 2.17 5.25
CA ASP A 351 11.77 1.19 5.66
C ASP A 351 11.60 1.32 7.16
N ALA A 352 10.51 1.96 7.56
CA ALA A 352 10.13 1.99 8.97
C ALA A 352 9.92 0.55 9.44
N ARG A 353 10.51 0.22 10.58
CA ARG A 353 10.42 -1.11 11.20
C ARG A 353 9.76 -0.95 12.56
N VAL A 354 8.91 -1.90 12.91
CA VAL A 354 8.24 -1.94 14.21
C VAL A 354 8.32 -3.33 14.81
N ALA A 355 8.46 -3.40 16.12
CA ALA A 355 8.35 -4.66 16.86
C ALA A 355 6.86 -5.00 17.04
N ALA A 356 6.49 -6.24 16.78
CA ALA A 356 5.14 -6.74 16.98
C ALA A 356 5.16 -8.21 17.40
N LYS A 357 4.16 -8.61 18.19
CA LYS A 357 3.98 -10.01 18.61
C LYS A 357 3.14 -10.77 17.60
N VAL A 358 3.56 -11.97 17.24
CA VAL A 358 2.82 -12.82 16.29
C VAL A 358 1.82 -13.69 17.07
N PRO A 359 0.50 -13.56 16.85
CA PRO A 359 -0.50 -14.19 17.72
C PRO A 359 -0.74 -15.67 17.41
N VAL A 360 -0.27 -16.14 16.25
CA VAL A 360 -0.52 -17.49 15.74
C VAL A 360 0.74 -18.10 15.16
N ARG A 361 0.85 -19.43 15.23
CA ARG A 361 1.96 -20.17 14.63
C ARG A 361 1.93 -20.01 13.11
N ILE A 362 3.06 -19.63 12.51
CA ILE A 362 3.22 -19.56 11.06
C ILE A 362 4.12 -20.72 10.64
N ALA A 363 3.60 -21.64 9.83
CA ALA A 363 4.41 -22.71 9.26
C ALA A 363 5.27 -22.16 8.11
N SER A 364 6.52 -22.61 8.04
CA SER A 364 7.51 -22.26 7.02
C SER A 364 8.14 -23.54 6.44
N GLU A 365 8.96 -23.39 5.40
CA GLU A 365 9.70 -24.49 4.77
C GLU A 365 11.20 -24.28 4.91
N LEU A 366 11.94 -25.33 5.30
CA LEU A 366 13.39 -25.29 5.35
C LEU A 366 14.00 -25.03 3.96
N GLY A 367 15.10 -24.27 3.95
CA GLY A 367 15.88 -23.95 2.76
C GLY A 367 15.37 -22.73 1.97
N ARG A 368 14.40 -21.97 2.48
CA ARG A 368 13.94 -20.71 1.87
C ARG A 368 13.65 -19.66 2.91
N THR A 369 14.12 -18.44 2.68
CA THR A 369 13.70 -17.30 3.48
C THR A 369 12.25 -16.95 3.13
N GLU A 370 11.36 -16.99 4.12
CA GLU A 370 9.94 -16.71 3.93
C GLU A 370 9.57 -15.30 4.42
N PHE A 371 8.90 -14.54 3.58
CA PHE A 371 8.39 -13.21 3.87
C PHE A 371 6.88 -13.25 3.97
N VAL A 372 6.37 -12.97 5.16
CA VAL A 372 4.96 -13.12 5.48
C VAL A 372 4.34 -11.74 5.61
N MET A 373 3.36 -11.47 4.77
CA MET A 373 2.56 -10.26 4.80
C MET A 373 1.75 -10.22 6.10
N VAL A 374 1.74 -9.08 6.78
CA VAL A 374 1.04 -8.92 8.05
C VAL A 374 0.15 -7.68 8.09
N SER A 375 -0.96 -7.80 8.81
CA SER A 375 -1.75 -6.66 9.26
C SER A 375 -1.42 -6.40 10.74
N LEU A 376 -1.16 -5.14 11.07
CA LEU A 376 -0.87 -4.68 12.42
C LEU A 376 -2.15 -4.25 13.12
N VAL A 377 -2.32 -4.73 14.35
CA VAL A 377 -3.40 -4.32 15.25
C VAL A 377 -2.83 -4.01 16.62
N GLU A 378 -3.56 -3.24 17.42
CA GLU A 378 -3.15 -2.88 18.78
C GLU A 378 -3.64 -3.94 19.79
N GLY A 379 -2.69 -4.53 20.51
CA GLY A 379 -2.91 -5.40 21.66
C GLY A 379 -2.67 -4.67 22.98
N ALA A 380 -2.86 -5.38 24.10
CA ALA A 380 -2.66 -4.83 25.44
C ALA A 380 -1.19 -4.42 25.71
N ASP A 381 -0.24 -5.20 25.19
CA ASP A 381 1.20 -5.04 25.45
C ASP A 381 1.98 -4.47 24.25
N GLY A 382 1.28 -3.97 23.23
CA GLY A 382 1.88 -3.42 22.00
C GLY A 382 1.25 -3.95 20.71
N LEU A 383 1.97 -3.79 19.59
CA LEU A 383 1.47 -4.20 18.28
C LEU A 383 1.44 -5.72 18.12
N ILE A 384 0.43 -6.19 17.40
CA ILE A 384 0.24 -7.60 17.04
C ILE A 384 0.27 -7.73 15.52
N ALA A 385 1.07 -8.65 15.00
CA ALA A 385 1.26 -8.90 13.57
C ALA A 385 0.47 -10.13 13.12
N TYR A 386 -0.70 -9.91 12.53
CA TYR A 386 -1.54 -10.98 11.99
C TYR A 386 -1.08 -11.39 10.59
N PRO A 387 -0.67 -12.65 10.36
CA PRO A 387 -0.24 -13.11 9.05
C PRO A 387 -1.41 -13.21 8.06
N SER A 388 -1.16 -12.82 6.82
CA SER A 388 -2.13 -12.95 5.75
C SER A 388 -2.19 -14.40 5.27
N GLY A 389 -3.30 -15.10 5.55
CA GLY A 389 -3.45 -16.53 5.26
C GLY A 389 -3.79 -16.91 3.81
N LYS A 390 -3.76 -15.97 2.84
CA LYS A 390 -4.35 -16.19 1.49
C LYS A 390 -3.38 -16.63 0.39
N GLY A 391 -2.14 -16.99 0.72
CA GLY A 391 -1.16 -17.46 -0.27
C GLY A 391 -0.66 -16.37 -1.23
N SER A 392 0.29 -16.71 -2.10
CA SER A 392 1.03 -15.74 -2.92
C SER A 392 0.23 -15.09 -4.07
N GLY A 393 -0.89 -15.68 -4.48
CA GLY A 393 -1.76 -15.17 -5.54
C GLY A 393 -2.80 -14.14 -5.08
N ALA A 394 -2.90 -13.85 -3.78
CA ALA A 394 -3.95 -12.99 -3.25
C ALA A 394 -3.60 -11.50 -3.32
N ILE A 395 -4.24 -10.78 -4.24
CA ILE A 395 -4.10 -9.32 -4.38
C ILE A 395 -4.51 -8.58 -3.09
N THR A 396 -5.59 -9.04 -2.44
CA THR A 396 -6.06 -8.43 -1.18
C THR A 396 -5.02 -8.50 -0.07
N SER A 397 -4.18 -9.55 -0.06
CA SER A 397 -3.13 -9.68 0.94
C SER A 397 -2.08 -8.60 0.80
N PHE A 398 -1.81 -8.14 -0.42
CA PHE A 398 -0.93 -7.01 -0.66
C PHE A 398 -1.58 -5.68 -0.28
N ALA A 399 -2.77 -5.40 -0.82
CA ALA A 399 -3.44 -4.13 -0.59
C ALA A 399 -3.80 -3.85 0.89
N GLN A 400 -3.99 -4.90 1.70
CA GLN A 400 -4.43 -4.78 3.10
C GLN A 400 -3.32 -5.03 4.14
N ALA A 401 -2.08 -5.30 3.71
CA ALA A 401 -0.97 -5.49 4.63
C ALA A 401 -0.34 -4.15 5.01
N ASP A 402 0.08 -4.03 6.26
CA ASP A 402 0.84 -2.86 6.73
C ASP A 402 2.35 -3.06 6.50
N GLY A 403 2.77 -4.31 6.36
CA GLY A 403 4.16 -4.68 6.13
C GLY A 403 4.35 -6.18 5.99
N PHE A 404 5.59 -6.62 6.15
CA PHE A 404 5.94 -8.03 6.17
C PHE A 404 6.95 -8.35 7.28
N LEU A 405 6.94 -9.59 7.76
CA LEU A 405 7.98 -10.15 8.62
C LEU A 405 8.81 -11.19 7.88
N LYS A 406 10.03 -11.43 8.36
CA LYS A 406 10.96 -12.42 7.80
C LYS A 406 11.02 -13.66 8.69
N ILE A 407 10.93 -14.83 8.07
CA ILE A 407 11.24 -16.13 8.67
C ILE A 407 12.51 -16.65 7.99
N GLU A 408 13.53 -16.94 8.80
CA GLU A 408 14.83 -17.37 8.30
C GLU A 408 14.78 -18.73 7.60
N ALA A 409 15.67 -18.95 6.63
CA ALA A 409 15.68 -20.17 5.81
C ALA A 409 15.89 -21.47 6.58
N LEU A 410 16.42 -21.40 7.81
CA LEU A 410 16.64 -22.56 8.68
C LEU A 410 15.49 -22.79 9.67
N ALA A 411 14.43 -21.98 9.62
CA ALA A 411 13.25 -22.13 10.46
C ALA A 411 12.09 -22.77 9.68
N ASP A 412 11.53 -23.85 10.24
CA ASP A 412 10.34 -24.54 9.71
C ASP A 412 9.03 -23.94 10.25
N GLN A 413 9.11 -23.01 11.20
CA GLN A 413 7.99 -22.24 11.70
C GLN A 413 8.43 -20.98 12.46
N LEU A 414 7.50 -20.05 12.59
CA LEU A 414 7.52 -19.01 13.62
C LEU A 414 6.47 -19.36 14.69
N PRO A 415 6.87 -19.63 15.94
CA PRO A 415 5.93 -19.95 17.02
C PRO A 415 4.92 -18.83 17.30
N ALA A 416 3.76 -19.19 17.84
CA ALA A 416 2.84 -18.22 18.39
C ALA A 416 3.47 -17.53 19.61
N GLY A 417 3.26 -16.22 19.73
CA GLY A 417 3.81 -15.37 20.78
C GLY A 417 5.22 -14.83 20.53
N SER A 418 5.86 -15.18 19.41
CA SER A 418 7.18 -14.65 19.03
C SER A 418 7.14 -13.14 18.80
N ASP A 419 8.18 -12.45 19.27
CA ASP A 419 8.46 -11.07 18.89
C ASP A 419 9.11 -11.06 17.51
N ALA A 420 8.54 -10.28 16.59
CA ALA A 420 9.00 -10.17 15.22
C ALA A 420 9.14 -8.70 14.82
N GLU A 421 10.14 -8.42 14.00
CA GLU A 421 10.28 -7.13 13.35
C GLU A 421 9.47 -7.12 12.05
N VAL A 422 8.61 -6.12 11.91
CA VAL A 422 7.79 -5.90 10.73
C VAL A 422 8.36 -4.73 9.95
N ALA A 423 8.79 -5.00 8.72
CA ALA A 423 9.16 -3.95 7.76
C ALA A 423 7.87 -3.40 7.11
N LEU A 424 7.62 -2.11 7.28
CA LEU A 424 6.41 -1.47 6.82
C LEU A 424 6.45 -1.14 5.32
N PHE A 425 5.28 -1.19 4.68
CA PHE A 425 5.14 -0.66 3.32
C PHE A 425 5.10 0.87 3.32
N THR A 426 4.56 1.47 4.37
CA THR A 426 4.47 2.92 4.55
C THR A 426 5.40 3.42 5.65
N PRO A 427 5.82 4.71 5.64
CA PRO A 427 6.73 5.25 6.65
C PRO A 427 6.18 5.25 8.09
N HIS A 428 4.86 5.14 8.25
CA HIS A 428 4.18 5.21 9.54
C HIS A 428 3.17 4.07 9.68
N VAL A 429 3.03 3.55 10.90
CA VAL A 429 1.94 2.64 11.26
C VAL A 429 0.67 3.46 11.44
N ARG A 430 -0.40 3.08 10.74
CA ARG A 430 -1.75 3.57 11.03
C ARG A 430 -2.53 2.46 11.71
N VAL A 431 -2.56 2.50 13.03
CA VAL A 431 -3.37 1.55 13.82
C VAL A 431 -4.84 1.76 13.47
N PRO A 432 -5.61 0.70 13.18
CA PRO A 432 -7.03 0.81 12.88
C PRO A 432 -7.88 1.20 14.10
N ASP A 433 -8.90 2.03 13.87
CA ASP A 433 -9.87 2.43 14.90
C ASP A 433 -10.77 1.26 15.33
N LEU A 434 -11.12 0.40 14.38
CA LEU A 434 -11.95 -0.79 14.58
C LEU A 434 -11.25 -2.04 14.02
N VAL A 435 -11.11 -3.07 14.85
CA VAL A 435 -10.49 -4.35 14.48
C VAL A 435 -11.52 -5.46 14.51
N ILE A 436 -11.75 -6.07 13.34
CA ILE A 436 -12.68 -7.17 13.15
C ILE A 436 -11.89 -8.42 12.72
N VAL A 437 -11.89 -9.47 13.53
CA VAL A 437 -11.12 -10.70 13.26
C VAL A 437 -12.06 -11.89 13.30
N GLY A 438 -12.26 -12.57 12.18
CA GLY A 438 -13.15 -13.73 12.15
C GLY A 438 -13.57 -14.18 10.76
N SER A 439 -14.85 -14.48 10.61
CA SER A 439 -15.45 -14.94 9.36
C SER A 439 -15.58 -13.79 8.36
N HIS A 440 -15.54 -14.11 7.07
CA HIS A 440 -15.74 -13.14 6.00
C HIS A 440 -17.19 -13.17 5.50
N CYS A 441 -17.78 -12.00 5.23
CA CYS A 441 -19.05 -11.84 4.55
C CYS A 441 -19.10 -10.49 3.85
N THR A 442 -19.64 -10.44 2.62
CA THR A 442 -19.82 -9.18 1.88
C THR A 442 -20.82 -8.22 2.54
N GLY A 443 -21.69 -8.73 3.42
CA GLY A 443 -22.56 -7.88 4.24
C GLY A 443 -21.76 -7.02 5.24
N LEU A 444 -20.56 -7.45 5.63
CA LEU A 444 -19.70 -6.66 6.52
C LEU A 444 -19.25 -5.36 5.84
N ASP A 445 -18.94 -5.41 4.55
CA ASP A 445 -18.52 -4.22 3.78
C ASP A 445 -19.62 -3.16 3.74
N LEU A 446 -20.90 -3.58 3.73
CA LEU A 446 -22.05 -2.66 3.75
C LEU A 446 -22.19 -1.95 5.10
N VAL A 447 -21.89 -2.64 6.19
CA VAL A 447 -21.99 -2.09 7.55
C VAL A 447 -20.77 -1.23 7.91
N THR A 448 -19.60 -1.53 7.34
CA THR A 448 -18.38 -0.76 7.59
C THR A 448 -18.20 0.44 6.65
N ALA A 449 -18.93 0.49 5.52
CA ALA A 449 -18.85 1.62 4.58
C ALA A 449 -19.16 3.00 5.22
N PRO A 450 -20.21 3.17 6.05
CA PRO A 450 -20.47 4.45 6.72
C PRO A 450 -19.35 4.88 7.67
N LEU A 451 -18.69 3.92 8.33
CA LEU A 451 -17.55 4.20 9.23
C LEU A 451 -16.38 4.79 8.45
N ALA A 452 -16.08 4.22 7.26
CA ALA A 452 -15.03 4.74 6.39
C ALA A 452 -15.36 6.17 5.90
N GLN A 453 -16.62 6.47 5.59
CA GLN A 453 -17.07 7.83 5.23
C GLN A 453 -16.95 8.82 6.39
N ALA A 454 -17.12 8.35 7.63
CA ALA A 454 -16.86 9.12 8.84
C ALA A 454 -15.36 9.26 9.19
N GLY A 455 -14.47 8.73 8.35
CA GLY A 455 -13.01 8.83 8.52
C GLY A 455 -12.40 7.76 9.44
N LEU A 456 -13.19 6.79 9.92
CA LEU A 456 -12.70 5.69 10.75
C LEU A 456 -12.03 4.61 9.89
N VAL A 457 -10.90 4.09 10.39
CA VAL A 457 -10.17 2.99 9.75
C VAL A 457 -10.64 1.66 10.32
N VAL A 458 -11.27 0.86 9.48
CA VAL A 458 -11.68 -0.50 9.82
C VAL A 458 -10.68 -1.51 9.27
N ARG A 459 -10.20 -2.42 10.12
CA ARG A 459 -9.39 -3.57 9.71
C ARG A 459 -10.22 -4.85 9.83
N SER A 460 -10.39 -5.57 8.73
CA SER A 460 -11.03 -6.89 8.72
C SER A 460 -10.00 -7.97 8.38
N ILE A 461 -9.84 -8.94 9.28
CA ILE A 461 -8.89 -10.06 9.12
C ILE A 461 -9.68 -11.38 9.09
N ALA A 462 -9.69 -12.01 7.93
CA ALA A 462 -10.45 -13.23 7.69
C ALA A 462 -9.68 -14.49 8.15
N VAL A 463 -9.94 -14.94 9.38
CA VAL A 463 -9.36 -16.16 9.99
C VAL A 463 -10.40 -17.27 10.26
N GLY A 464 -11.67 -17.04 9.88
CA GLY A 464 -12.79 -17.94 10.17
C GLY A 464 -13.34 -17.77 11.59
N SER A 465 -14.50 -18.36 11.87
CA SER A 465 -15.24 -18.11 13.13
C SER A 465 -14.45 -18.51 14.38
N LEU A 466 -13.85 -19.71 14.38
CA LEU A 466 -13.06 -20.21 15.52
C LEU A 466 -11.78 -19.39 15.75
N GLY A 467 -11.10 -19.01 14.67
CA GLY A 467 -9.94 -18.12 14.75
C GLY A 467 -10.32 -16.74 15.32
N GLY A 468 -11.49 -16.23 14.94
CA GLY A 468 -12.05 -14.98 15.46
C GLY A 468 -12.37 -15.04 16.95
N LEU A 469 -13.04 -16.10 17.40
CA LEU A 469 -13.30 -16.31 18.84
C LEU A 469 -12.00 -16.40 19.65
N ALA A 470 -10.99 -17.08 19.11
CA ALA A 470 -9.67 -17.16 19.76
C ALA A 470 -8.99 -15.78 19.85
N ALA A 471 -9.07 -14.96 18.80
CA ALA A 471 -8.57 -13.58 18.79
C ALA A 471 -9.32 -12.68 19.78
N ALA A 472 -10.66 -12.76 19.81
CA ALA A 472 -11.50 -12.02 20.74
C ALA A 472 -11.19 -12.36 22.20
N LYS A 473 -10.99 -13.66 22.51
CA LYS A 473 -10.60 -14.12 23.84
C LYS A 473 -9.23 -13.59 24.29
N ARG A 474 -8.29 -13.39 23.36
CA ARG A 474 -6.99 -12.76 23.63
C ARG A 474 -7.06 -11.23 23.65
N GLY A 475 -8.23 -10.63 23.40
CA GLY A 475 -8.43 -9.19 23.37
C GLY A 475 -7.79 -8.50 22.17
N GLU A 476 -7.55 -9.24 21.08
CA GLU A 476 -6.80 -8.76 19.89
C GLU A 476 -7.71 -8.15 18.81
N CYS A 477 -9.02 -8.17 19.02
CA CYS A 477 -10.02 -7.55 18.16
C CYS A 477 -11.16 -6.95 18.98
N ASP A 478 -11.96 -6.10 18.35
CA ASP A 478 -13.17 -5.54 18.94
C ASP A 478 -14.37 -6.48 18.72
N LEU A 479 -14.53 -7.00 17.50
CA LEU A 479 -15.60 -7.92 17.14
C LEU A 479 -15.06 -9.13 16.38
N ALA A 480 -15.61 -10.31 16.69
CA ALA A 480 -15.38 -11.53 15.95
C ALA A 480 -16.65 -12.00 15.22
N PRO A 481 -16.76 -11.82 13.89
CA PRO A 481 -17.89 -12.34 13.13
C PRO A 481 -17.87 -13.87 13.08
N ILE A 482 -19.00 -14.48 13.43
CA ILE A 482 -19.17 -15.93 13.61
C ILE A 482 -20.47 -16.43 12.98
N HIS A 483 -20.44 -17.70 12.55
CA HIS A 483 -21.61 -18.41 12.03
C HIS A 483 -21.47 -19.92 12.32
N LEU A 484 -21.25 -20.24 13.59
CA LEU A 484 -21.02 -21.59 14.09
C LEU A 484 -22.35 -22.24 14.45
N PHE A 485 -22.65 -23.37 13.81
CA PHE A 485 -23.84 -24.17 14.11
C PHE A 485 -23.47 -25.28 15.10
N ASP A 486 -24.18 -25.35 16.22
CA ASP A 486 -24.05 -26.46 17.16
C ASP A 486 -25.11 -27.53 16.89
N ASP A 487 -24.65 -28.71 16.48
CA ASP A 487 -25.48 -29.86 16.10
C ASP A 487 -26.32 -30.39 17.27
N LYS A 488 -25.87 -30.18 18.52
CA LYS A 488 -26.54 -30.71 19.72
C LYS A 488 -27.70 -29.85 20.19
N THR A 489 -27.52 -28.53 20.21
CA THR A 489 -28.56 -27.58 20.63
C THR A 489 -29.40 -27.07 19.47
N GLU A 490 -28.98 -27.33 18.22
CA GLU A 490 -29.59 -26.79 17.00
C GLU A 490 -29.66 -25.25 16.99
N THR A 491 -28.72 -24.61 17.69
CA THR A 491 -28.59 -23.15 17.75
C THR A 491 -27.30 -22.69 17.11
N TYR A 492 -27.29 -21.43 16.66
CA TYR A 492 -26.09 -20.78 16.17
C TYR A 492 -25.42 -19.92 17.23
N ASN A 493 -24.09 -19.88 17.21
CA ASN A 493 -23.20 -18.91 17.85
C ASN A 493 -23.19 -18.92 19.39
N THR A 494 -24.34 -18.87 20.06
CA THR A 494 -24.48 -18.79 21.52
C THR A 494 -23.67 -19.85 22.28
N PRO A 495 -23.67 -21.14 21.90
CA PRO A 495 -22.91 -22.17 22.62
C PRO A 495 -21.38 -21.99 22.56
N TYR A 496 -20.87 -21.15 21.67
CA TYR A 496 -19.45 -20.94 21.44
C TYR A 496 -18.89 -19.68 22.12
N LEU A 497 -19.74 -18.89 22.79
CA LEU A 497 -19.31 -17.70 23.51
C LEU A 497 -18.69 -18.09 24.85
N SER A 498 -17.59 -17.42 25.18
CA SER A 498 -16.93 -17.51 26.48
C SER A 498 -17.15 -16.24 27.30
N ASP A 499 -16.84 -16.29 28.59
CA ASP A 499 -16.85 -15.12 29.48
C ASP A 499 -16.11 -13.93 28.86
N GLY A 500 -16.71 -12.74 28.96
CA GLY A 500 -16.19 -11.49 28.38
C GLY A 500 -16.56 -11.25 26.91
N LEU A 501 -17.36 -12.13 26.30
CA LEU A 501 -17.92 -11.94 24.96
C LEU A 501 -19.44 -11.78 25.02
N GLU A 502 -19.95 -10.80 24.28
CA GLU A 502 -21.38 -10.54 24.10
C GLU A 502 -21.79 -10.87 22.66
N LEU A 503 -22.93 -11.55 22.48
CA LEU A 503 -23.46 -11.76 21.13
C LEU A 503 -24.20 -10.51 20.66
N VAL A 504 -23.75 -9.95 19.54
CA VAL A 504 -24.47 -8.92 18.80
C VAL A 504 -25.08 -9.57 17.56
N PRO A 505 -26.42 -9.65 17.48
CA PRO A 505 -27.09 -10.17 16.30
C PRO A 505 -26.72 -9.35 15.06
N GLY A 506 -26.33 -10.04 13.99
CA GLY A 506 -25.99 -9.40 12.71
C GLY A 506 -27.12 -9.54 11.71
N TRP A 507 -26.98 -10.53 10.81
CA TRP A 507 -27.98 -10.82 9.79
C TRP A 507 -28.06 -12.32 9.50
N ARG A 508 -29.14 -12.71 8.82
CA ARG A 508 -29.37 -14.06 8.34
C ARG A 508 -29.02 -14.20 6.87
N ARG A 509 -28.47 -15.35 6.51
CA ARG A 509 -28.11 -15.73 5.14
C ARG A 509 -28.85 -17.01 4.78
N MET A 510 -29.70 -16.96 3.77
CA MET A 510 -30.38 -18.17 3.27
C MET A 510 -29.36 -19.08 2.59
N GLN A 511 -29.16 -20.27 3.13
CA GLN A 511 -28.33 -21.34 2.57
C GLN A 511 -29.20 -22.30 1.74
N GLY A 512 -28.60 -22.89 0.72
CA GLY A 512 -29.34 -23.76 -0.19
C GLY A 512 -28.50 -24.37 -1.31
N ILE A 513 -29.11 -25.31 -2.02
CA ILE A 513 -28.47 -26.02 -3.13
C ILE A 513 -28.38 -25.08 -4.32
N VAL A 514 -27.19 -24.93 -4.88
CA VAL A 514 -26.92 -24.17 -6.10
C VAL A 514 -26.64 -25.12 -7.25
N PHE A 515 -27.19 -24.80 -8.42
CA PHE A 515 -27.14 -25.61 -9.64
C PHE A 515 -27.33 -24.68 -10.86
N ARG A 516 -27.11 -25.15 -12.08
CA ARG A 516 -27.40 -24.36 -13.31
C ARG A 516 -28.89 -24.38 -13.62
N LYS A 517 -29.47 -23.25 -14.05
CA LYS A 517 -30.93 -23.07 -14.19
C LYS A 517 -31.61 -24.04 -15.17
N ASP A 518 -30.87 -24.52 -16.16
CA ASP A 518 -31.28 -25.47 -17.18
C ASP A 518 -31.15 -26.94 -16.72
N ASP A 519 -30.60 -27.19 -15.53
CA ASP A 519 -30.40 -28.55 -15.01
C ASP A 519 -31.71 -29.11 -14.41
N THR A 520 -32.40 -29.91 -15.21
CA THR A 520 -33.67 -30.55 -14.86
C THR A 520 -33.57 -31.54 -13.69
N ARG A 521 -32.35 -31.97 -13.31
CA ARG A 521 -32.15 -32.82 -12.12
C ARG A 521 -32.43 -32.07 -10.81
N PHE A 522 -32.54 -30.75 -10.85
CA PHE A 522 -32.73 -29.89 -9.68
C PHE A 522 -33.93 -28.94 -9.81
N ALA A 523 -34.21 -28.46 -11.02
CA ALA A 523 -35.24 -27.44 -11.24
C ALA A 523 -36.63 -27.89 -10.74
N GLY A 524 -37.20 -27.12 -9.81
CA GLY A 524 -38.54 -27.37 -9.27
C GLY A 524 -38.63 -28.43 -8.17
N LEU A 525 -37.50 -29.00 -7.74
CA LEU A 525 -37.44 -30.02 -6.69
C LEU A 525 -37.21 -29.43 -5.29
N SER A 526 -37.59 -30.17 -4.26
CA SER A 526 -37.10 -29.92 -2.89
C SER A 526 -35.61 -30.23 -2.76
N ALA A 527 -34.99 -29.80 -1.65
CA ALA A 527 -33.57 -30.07 -1.42
C ALA A 527 -33.28 -31.59 -1.32
N GLU A 528 -34.15 -32.34 -0.64
CA GLU A 528 -34.04 -33.80 -0.49
C GLU A 528 -34.24 -34.53 -1.82
N GLU A 529 -35.21 -34.09 -2.62
CA GLU A 529 -35.49 -34.64 -3.96
C GLU A 529 -34.33 -34.38 -4.92
N ALA A 530 -33.77 -33.16 -4.91
CA ALA A 530 -32.63 -32.77 -5.71
C ALA A 530 -31.37 -33.59 -5.37
N VAL A 531 -31.06 -33.77 -4.08
CA VAL A 531 -29.91 -34.61 -3.67
C VAL A 531 -30.14 -36.06 -4.08
N ARG A 532 -31.35 -36.60 -3.93
CA ARG A 532 -31.66 -37.96 -4.38
C ARG A 532 -31.50 -38.12 -5.89
N ALA A 533 -31.98 -37.15 -6.67
CA ALA A 533 -31.83 -37.14 -8.12
C ALA A 533 -30.34 -37.06 -8.53
N ALA A 534 -29.56 -36.23 -7.86
CA ALA A 534 -28.11 -36.13 -8.09
C ALA A 534 -27.37 -37.42 -7.75
N LEU A 535 -27.70 -38.09 -6.64
CA LEU A 535 -27.09 -39.36 -6.24
C LEU A 535 -27.46 -40.53 -7.18
N ALA A 536 -28.61 -40.44 -7.85
CA ALA A 536 -29.05 -41.46 -8.81
C ALA A 536 -28.34 -41.37 -10.17
N ASP A 537 -27.67 -40.25 -10.47
CA ASP A 537 -26.94 -40.01 -11.70
C ASP A 537 -25.41 -40.00 -11.44
N PRO A 538 -24.68 -41.07 -11.81
CA PRO A 538 -23.22 -41.13 -11.61
C PRO A 538 -22.43 -40.04 -12.36
N ALA A 539 -23.02 -39.37 -13.37
CA ALA A 539 -22.38 -38.28 -14.06
C ALA A 539 -22.54 -36.92 -13.34
N CYS A 540 -23.35 -36.86 -12.28
CA CYS A 540 -23.60 -35.65 -11.51
C CYS A 540 -22.52 -35.46 -10.44
N ILE A 541 -21.66 -34.46 -10.64
CA ILE A 541 -20.51 -34.14 -9.80
C ILE A 541 -20.88 -33.05 -8.80
N MET A 542 -20.60 -33.27 -7.52
CA MET A 542 -20.79 -32.25 -6.49
C MET A 542 -19.54 -31.39 -6.29
N VAL A 543 -19.73 -30.20 -5.73
CA VAL A 543 -18.69 -29.44 -5.03
C VAL A 543 -19.14 -29.20 -3.59
N ASN A 544 -18.31 -29.57 -2.63
CA ASN A 544 -18.65 -29.52 -1.21
C ASN A 544 -18.18 -28.22 -0.54
N ARG A 545 -18.41 -28.08 0.76
CA ARG A 545 -17.86 -27.03 1.63
C ARG A 545 -16.75 -27.59 2.51
N ASN A 546 -15.80 -26.74 2.89
CA ASN A 546 -14.74 -27.09 3.82
C ASN A 546 -15.29 -27.65 5.14
N GLN A 547 -14.59 -28.63 5.72
CA GLN A 547 -14.88 -29.16 7.04
C GLN A 547 -14.93 -28.04 8.10
N GLY A 548 -15.81 -28.23 9.09
CA GLY A 548 -16.02 -27.29 10.18
C GLY A 548 -16.93 -26.09 9.87
N ALA A 549 -17.41 -25.92 8.63
CA ALA A 549 -18.43 -24.92 8.31
C ALA A 549 -19.84 -25.42 8.71
N GLY A 550 -20.72 -24.53 9.20
CA GLY A 550 -22.13 -24.89 9.44
C GLY A 550 -22.83 -25.42 8.19
N THR A 551 -22.52 -24.83 7.03
CA THR A 551 -22.95 -25.35 5.72
C THR A 551 -22.50 -26.79 5.46
N ARG A 552 -21.34 -27.21 5.97
CA ARG A 552 -20.87 -28.60 5.79
C ARG A 552 -21.73 -29.59 6.56
N ILE A 553 -22.18 -29.23 7.76
CA ILE A 553 -23.07 -30.07 8.58
C ILE A 553 -24.39 -30.31 7.84
N LEU A 554 -24.99 -29.24 7.29
CA LEU A 554 -26.26 -29.33 6.57
C LEU A 554 -26.18 -30.23 5.31
N ILE A 555 -25.14 -30.11 4.49
CA ILE A 555 -25.02 -30.93 3.28
C ILE A 555 -24.69 -32.39 3.62
N ASP A 556 -23.89 -32.64 4.65
CA ASP A 556 -23.61 -34.01 5.12
C ASP A 556 -24.88 -34.68 5.68
N ARG A 557 -25.78 -33.92 6.35
CA ARG A 557 -27.11 -34.40 6.77
C ARG A 557 -27.94 -34.83 5.55
N LEU A 558 -28.00 -34.00 4.50
CA LEU A 558 -28.74 -34.34 3.27
C LEU A 558 -28.16 -35.55 2.52
N LEU A 559 -26.83 -35.72 2.55
CA LEU A 559 -26.15 -36.85 1.91
C LEU A 559 -26.35 -38.18 2.65
N ALA A 560 -26.76 -38.15 3.92
CA ALA A 560 -27.04 -39.33 4.75
C ALA A 560 -25.90 -40.39 4.71
N GLY A 561 -24.65 -39.93 4.75
CA GLY A 561 -23.44 -40.78 4.70
C GLY A 561 -22.92 -41.11 3.30
N SER A 562 -23.65 -40.75 2.25
CA SER A 562 -23.21 -40.89 0.85
C SER A 562 -22.04 -39.94 0.54
N ARG A 563 -21.14 -40.37 -0.34
CA ARG A 563 -19.98 -39.58 -0.78
C ARG A 563 -19.87 -39.63 -2.31
N PRO A 564 -20.70 -38.87 -3.05
CA PRO A 564 -20.69 -38.88 -4.50
C PRO A 564 -19.42 -38.22 -5.05
N ASP A 565 -19.23 -38.33 -6.38
CA ASP A 565 -18.07 -37.77 -7.04
C ASP A 565 -17.98 -36.25 -6.82
N GLY A 566 -16.78 -35.79 -6.47
CA GLY A 566 -16.53 -34.41 -6.07
C GLY A 566 -16.76 -34.09 -4.58
N TYR A 567 -17.19 -35.05 -3.74
CA TYR A 567 -17.33 -34.86 -2.28
C TYR A 567 -16.09 -34.29 -1.58
N TRP A 568 -14.90 -34.66 -2.07
CA TRP A 568 -13.61 -34.23 -1.54
C TRP A 568 -13.15 -32.87 -2.07
N ASN A 569 -13.82 -32.32 -3.09
CA ASN A 569 -13.59 -30.95 -3.54
C ASN A 569 -14.25 -29.97 -2.56
N GLN A 570 -13.45 -29.38 -1.68
CA GLN A 570 -13.91 -28.63 -0.51
C GLN A 570 -13.37 -27.19 -0.51
N PRO A 571 -13.81 -26.33 -1.44
CA PRO A 571 -13.47 -24.91 -1.40
C PRO A 571 -13.88 -24.27 -0.07
N ARG A 572 -13.24 -23.14 0.28
CA ARG A 572 -13.44 -22.43 1.56
C ARG A 572 -14.49 -21.31 1.52
N SER A 573 -14.92 -20.87 0.33
CA SER A 573 -15.92 -19.80 0.19
C SER A 573 -17.17 -20.26 -0.58
N HIS A 574 -18.28 -19.57 -0.29
CA HIS A 574 -19.54 -19.71 -1.03
C HIS A 574 -19.39 -19.37 -2.52
N ASN A 575 -18.61 -18.33 -2.85
CA ASN A 575 -18.32 -17.93 -4.23
C ASN A 575 -17.56 -19.02 -5.00
N ALA A 576 -16.63 -19.72 -4.36
CA ALA A 576 -15.88 -20.79 -5.03
C ALA A 576 -16.76 -22.01 -5.37
N VAL A 577 -17.77 -22.31 -4.56
CA VAL A 577 -18.81 -23.31 -4.88
C VAL A 577 -19.61 -22.87 -6.11
N ALA A 578 -20.15 -21.65 -6.09
CA ALA A 578 -20.94 -21.13 -7.22
C ALA A 578 -20.10 -21.05 -8.51
N ALA A 579 -18.84 -20.62 -8.42
CA ALA A 579 -17.93 -20.58 -9.55
C ALA A 579 -17.66 -21.98 -10.13
N ALA A 580 -17.50 -23.02 -9.29
CA ALA A 580 -17.34 -24.39 -9.77
C ALA A 580 -18.57 -24.86 -10.57
N VAL A 581 -19.78 -24.51 -10.13
CA VAL A 581 -21.03 -24.85 -10.84
C VAL A 581 -21.17 -24.07 -12.15
N ALA A 582 -20.93 -22.76 -12.12
CA ALA A 582 -21.00 -21.89 -13.30
C ALA A 582 -19.95 -22.23 -14.37
N GLN A 583 -18.77 -22.72 -13.96
CA GLN A 583 -17.67 -23.11 -14.85
C GLN A 583 -17.75 -24.59 -15.28
N HIS A 584 -18.85 -25.29 -14.99
CA HIS A 584 -19.02 -26.71 -15.31
C HIS A 584 -17.97 -27.65 -14.70
N ARG A 585 -17.31 -27.23 -13.60
CA ARG A 585 -16.41 -28.11 -12.82
C ARG A 585 -17.16 -29.00 -11.82
N ALA A 586 -18.41 -28.64 -11.53
CA ALA A 586 -19.36 -29.40 -10.76
C ALA A 586 -20.78 -29.09 -11.26
N ASP A 587 -21.73 -29.94 -10.96
CA ASP A 587 -23.15 -29.77 -11.29
C ASP A 587 -23.91 -29.03 -10.19
N TRP A 588 -23.56 -29.30 -8.94
CA TRP A 588 -24.25 -28.74 -7.79
C TRP A 588 -23.36 -28.62 -6.55
N GLY A 589 -23.83 -27.86 -5.57
CA GLY A 589 -23.23 -27.76 -4.25
C GLY A 589 -24.10 -26.92 -3.33
N MET A 590 -23.59 -26.52 -2.16
CA MET A 590 -24.33 -25.63 -1.25
C MET A 590 -23.65 -24.27 -1.08
N THR A 591 -24.44 -23.21 -1.28
CA THR A 591 -24.01 -21.82 -1.16
C THR A 591 -25.07 -20.96 -0.48
N ILE A 592 -24.90 -19.64 -0.46
CA ILE A 592 -25.91 -18.68 0.02
C ILE A 592 -26.66 -18.02 -1.14
N ALA A 593 -27.94 -17.68 -0.93
CA ALA A 593 -28.82 -17.14 -1.96
C ALA A 593 -28.25 -15.90 -2.68
N PRO A 594 -27.64 -14.90 -1.99
CA PRO A 594 -27.02 -13.76 -2.67
C PRO A 594 -25.92 -14.16 -3.67
N VAL A 595 -25.12 -15.18 -3.34
CA VAL A 595 -24.03 -15.66 -4.19
C VAL A 595 -24.57 -16.41 -5.40
N ALA A 596 -25.59 -17.26 -5.23
CA ALA A 596 -26.23 -17.95 -6.34
C ALA A 596 -26.88 -16.95 -7.32
N ARG A 597 -27.60 -15.94 -6.79
CA ARG A 597 -28.23 -14.87 -7.58
C ARG A 597 -27.20 -14.06 -8.36
N ALA A 598 -26.12 -13.62 -7.71
CA ALA A 598 -25.06 -12.86 -8.35
C ALA A 598 -24.35 -13.66 -9.45
N SER A 599 -24.30 -14.99 -9.32
CA SER A 599 -23.73 -15.89 -10.33
C SER A 599 -24.72 -16.29 -11.42
N GLY A 600 -25.98 -15.82 -11.37
CA GLY A 600 -27.03 -16.16 -12.32
C GLY A 600 -27.54 -17.60 -12.23
N LEU A 601 -27.23 -18.33 -11.15
CA LEU A 601 -27.50 -19.76 -10.99
C LEU A 601 -28.90 -20.03 -10.39
N GLY A 602 -29.35 -21.29 -10.51
CA GLY A 602 -30.52 -21.81 -9.81
C GLY A 602 -30.21 -22.01 -8.32
N PHE A 603 -31.25 -21.92 -7.49
CA PHE A 603 -31.10 -22.02 -6.03
C PHE A 603 -32.33 -22.65 -5.37
N ILE A 604 -32.13 -23.72 -4.60
CA ILE A 604 -33.17 -24.34 -3.75
C ILE A 604 -32.88 -23.93 -2.30
N PRO A 605 -33.73 -23.10 -1.67
CA PRO A 605 -33.52 -22.68 -0.28
C PRO A 605 -33.67 -23.87 0.68
N LEU A 606 -32.85 -23.88 1.74
CA LEU A 606 -32.84 -24.96 2.73
C LEU A 606 -32.98 -24.42 4.16
N ALA A 607 -32.07 -23.55 4.59
CA ALA A 607 -32.01 -23.11 5.98
C ALA A 607 -31.37 -21.73 6.11
N GLU A 608 -31.76 -20.99 7.14
CA GLU A 608 -31.11 -19.73 7.47
C GLU A 608 -29.88 -19.95 8.35
N GLU A 609 -28.79 -19.28 7.97
CA GLU A 609 -27.58 -19.22 8.75
C GLU A 609 -27.46 -17.88 9.46
N HIS A 610 -27.04 -17.93 10.72
CA HIS A 610 -26.88 -16.76 11.56
C HIS A 610 -25.45 -16.23 11.46
N TYR A 611 -25.29 -15.04 10.87
CA TYR A 611 -24.02 -14.32 10.84
C TYR A 611 -24.07 -13.21 11.89
N ASP A 612 -23.49 -13.49 13.06
CA ASP A 612 -23.52 -12.62 14.23
C ASP A 612 -22.09 -12.24 14.64
N PHE A 613 -21.97 -11.35 15.63
CA PHE A 613 -20.69 -10.86 16.12
C PHE A 613 -20.50 -11.21 17.59
N ALA A 614 -19.39 -11.86 17.93
CA ALA A 614 -18.91 -11.93 19.31
C ALA A 614 -18.15 -10.64 19.61
N LEU A 615 -18.80 -9.72 20.33
CA LEU A 615 -18.24 -8.44 20.77
C LEU A 615 -17.43 -8.63 22.05
N VAL A 616 -16.20 -8.11 22.08
CA VAL A 616 -15.39 -8.09 23.32
C VAL A 616 -15.97 -7.02 24.25
N THR A 617 -16.60 -7.43 25.35
CA THR A 617 -17.39 -6.54 26.20
C THR A 617 -16.59 -5.35 26.75
N ALA A 618 -15.32 -5.57 27.11
CA ALA A 618 -14.43 -4.51 27.60
C ALA A 618 -14.16 -3.41 26.56
N ARG A 619 -14.33 -3.69 25.26
CA ARG A 619 -14.10 -2.76 24.14
C ARG A 619 -15.39 -2.08 23.66
N LYS A 620 -16.56 -2.44 24.22
CA LYS A 620 -17.89 -1.96 23.78
C LYS A 620 -18.00 -0.43 23.73
N GLN A 621 -17.40 0.28 24.69
CA GLN A 621 -17.51 1.74 24.79
C GLN A 621 -16.55 2.52 23.87
N ARG A 622 -15.72 1.84 23.07
CA ARG A 622 -14.85 2.51 22.10
C ARG A 622 -15.70 3.23 21.04
N PRO A 623 -15.36 4.47 20.64
CA PRO A 623 -16.13 5.22 19.65
C PRO A 623 -16.37 4.46 18.34
N ALA A 624 -15.34 3.78 17.82
CA ALA A 624 -15.45 3.03 16.57
C ALA A 624 -16.36 1.78 16.69
N VAL A 625 -16.43 1.19 17.88
CA VAL A 625 -17.34 0.06 18.17
C VAL A 625 -18.78 0.56 18.26
N GLN A 626 -19.02 1.68 18.93
CA GLN A 626 -20.35 2.30 18.95
C GLN A 626 -20.81 2.69 17.54
N ALA A 627 -19.94 3.32 16.76
CA ALA A 627 -20.23 3.65 15.36
C ALA A 627 -20.58 2.40 14.52
N PHE A 628 -19.91 1.26 14.76
CA PHE A 628 -20.26 0.00 14.12
C PHE A 628 -21.64 -0.51 14.53
N LEU A 629 -21.96 -0.48 15.82
CA LEU A 629 -23.26 -0.92 16.33
C LEU A 629 -24.40 -0.03 15.82
N ASP A 630 -24.18 1.29 15.78
CA ASP A 630 -25.11 2.27 15.24
C ASP A 630 -25.34 2.02 13.74
N ALA A 631 -24.26 1.81 12.97
CA ALA A 631 -24.36 1.51 11.55
C ALA A 631 -25.12 0.19 11.30
N LEU A 632 -24.88 -0.84 12.11
CA LEU A 632 -25.57 -2.12 12.04
C LEU A 632 -27.07 -2.00 12.36
N ALA A 633 -27.42 -1.15 13.33
CA ALA A 633 -28.81 -0.91 13.74
C ALA A 633 -29.55 0.11 12.87
N SER A 634 -28.83 0.94 12.11
CA SER A 634 -29.40 2.01 11.29
C SER A 634 -30.35 1.50 10.21
N ASP A 635 -31.39 2.28 9.91
CA ASP A 635 -32.32 1.96 8.82
C ASP A 635 -31.60 1.85 7.47
N GLU A 636 -30.60 2.70 7.24
CA GLU A 636 -29.76 2.66 6.03
C GLU A 636 -28.96 1.36 5.92
N GLY A 637 -28.27 0.96 6.99
CA GLY A 637 -27.51 -0.29 7.02
C GLY A 637 -28.39 -1.52 6.85
N ARG A 638 -29.56 -1.55 7.50
CA ARG A 638 -30.55 -2.63 7.37
C ARG A 638 -31.15 -2.69 5.96
N ALA A 639 -31.44 -1.54 5.36
CA ALA A 639 -31.90 -1.48 3.97
C ALA A 639 -30.84 -1.97 2.98
N ALA A 640 -29.57 -1.58 3.17
CA ALA A 640 -28.46 -2.03 2.33
C ALA A 640 -28.25 -3.56 2.41
N LEU A 641 -28.28 -4.12 3.62
CA LEU A 641 -28.22 -5.57 3.83
C LEU A 641 -29.39 -6.30 3.15
N THR A 642 -30.61 -5.76 3.26
CA THR A 642 -31.81 -6.32 2.62
C THR A 642 -31.70 -6.29 1.10
N ALA A 643 -31.26 -5.17 0.53
CA ALA A 643 -31.03 -5.02 -0.91
C ALA A 643 -29.98 -6.03 -1.44
N ALA A 644 -28.96 -6.32 -0.63
CA ALA A 644 -27.96 -7.35 -0.92
C ALA A 644 -28.46 -8.80 -0.72
N GLY A 645 -29.71 -9.00 -0.27
CA GLY A 645 -30.33 -10.31 -0.09
C GLY A 645 -30.03 -10.98 1.24
N PHE A 646 -29.59 -10.21 2.24
CA PHE A 646 -29.51 -10.65 3.63
C PHE A 646 -30.79 -10.26 4.39
N ARG A 647 -31.08 -10.91 5.51
CA ARG A 647 -32.16 -10.49 6.41
C ARG A 647 -31.55 -9.94 7.70
N PRO A 648 -31.56 -8.62 7.92
CA PRO A 648 -31.09 -8.05 9.19
C PRO A 648 -31.80 -8.68 10.38
N ALA A 649 -31.09 -8.79 11.51
CA ALA A 649 -31.68 -9.28 12.76
C ALA A 649 -32.78 -8.35 13.31
#